data_AF-A0AA88Y0V2-F1
#
_entry.id   AF-A0AA88Y0V2-F1
#
_cell.length_a   1.000
_cell.length_b   1.000
_cell.length_c   1.000
_cell.angle_alpha   90.00
_cell.angle_beta   90.00
_cell.angle_gamma   90.00
#
_symmetry.space_group_name_H-M   'P 1'
#
loop_
_entity.id
_entity.type
_entity.pdbx_description
1 polymer ?
#
loop_
_entity_poly.entity_id
_entity_poly.type
_entity_poly.pdbx_seq_one_letter_code
_entity_poly.pdbx_strand_id
1 'polypeptide(L)'
;MIESEHLRQHSRRKRAIQPGDITVELAVYTDAEFTASLGVTDTQSRVELMLVKYNGVQMEWSRADQLGYNVTFQIKYMNFLETNPAWLDTSSSLLGTWLSTFCAGKTTDPYDLFYMHVGTQSLDVTGRAYLSSACNQNTNCGVDNTLNPLEYVATSHEIGHNFGMLHDADAGCTGDDVGNMGNYGAGWSTCNADQIHNFLRDFNVECLWEENIPTSQVDPLLQGVTLVPELPGQFLSADQVCEAKYGDGFQFRMYPLLTVCTIHSCVNHTLGPKYGQMFREDYIPGLYCADGMICFKRACETWAVAKQENLEVREGGWGQWGEWSGCSRTCGRGVNFRRRACDSPIPKNHPTCEGNRFDAQTCNVQACDGDSTDETTLKTQRASETCALLVTNDVIDSEVYRSTGSVYSSTRHGQCEVLCDTVDGSDVPSFTRFGLMPQGTPCTAEDENQWDRDDWPRGPGYTSMCMDGYCEKFGCDGHFNGAQYDECGVCGGDDSTCDVISGFDNATQTQGERRILATLPVGAFNIQFWFTYSEMRQNYIEIYTKEDAIVLASYRSVNWIFITGDNPVSYADTEWHFNYNSQFLHAEGPITEPAVIKLPPVVVLVKMAECGTTICVLVNVQVVTWVFNNTRCADDCRGYCVLSCMVERYGIENGNVTADCLCDPGLTTDAETGLPTWCFRPQGECNFFSDCLQAKYSSCGDLPTSQLTSHCGWLTDNLYFDNCLSRALDQRNPPLLSSLFCAILGSRHFS
;
A
#
# COMPACT_ATOMS: atom_id res chain seq x y z
N MET A 1 29.67 52.40 52.13
CA MET A 1 31.12 52.11 52.03
C MET A 1 31.32 50.61 52.20
N ILE A 2 31.64 49.76 51.21
CA ILE A 2 31.79 49.91 49.75
C ILE A 2 31.26 48.62 49.11
N GLU A 3 30.34 48.58 48.13
CA GLU A 3 29.32 49.56 47.67
C GLU A 3 28.27 48.81 46.79
N SER A 4 27.34 49.49 46.11
CA SER A 4 26.25 48.86 45.32
C SER A 4 26.13 49.43 43.89
N GLU A 5 26.51 48.68 42.85
CA GLU A 5 26.21 49.07 41.46
C GLU A 5 26.49 47.95 40.44
N HIS A 6 25.45 47.39 39.83
CA HIS A 6 25.31 47.16 38.37
C HIS A 6 23.98 46.49 38.04
N LEU A 7 22.88 47.19 38.32
CA LEU A 7 21.62 46.97 37.60
C LEU A 7 21.86 47.40 36.15
N ARG A 8 22.05 46.44 35.23
CA ARG A 8 22.00 46.73 33.80
C ARG A 8 20.54 46.99 33.41
N GLN A 9 20.14 48.26 33.50
CA GLN A 9 18.94 48.75 32.83
C GLN A 9 19.15 48.61 31.32
N HIS A 10 18.72 47.48 30.76
CA HIS A 10 18.55 47.36 29.32
C HIS A 10 17.40 48.28 28.91
N SER A 11 17.74 49.32 28.15
CA SER A 11 16.80 50.28 27.57
C SER A 11 15.93 49.57 26.54
N ARG A 12 14.85 48.92 26.99
CA ARG A 12 13.84 48.31 26.11
C ARG A 12 13.34 49.34 25.11
N ARG A 13 13.41 49.00 23.82
CA ARG A 13 12.80 49.79 22.77
C ARG A 13 11.38 49.28 22.58
N LYS A 14 10.39 50.14 22.85
CA LYS A 14 9.02 49.91 22.37
C LYS A 14 9.07 49.83 20.85
N ARG A 15 8.59 48.71 20.28
CA ARG A 15 8.43 48.58 18.83
C ARG A 15 7.34 49.57 18.38
N ALA A 16 7.42 50.05 17.14
CA ALA A 16 6.37 50.89 16.56
C ALA A 16 5.21 50.00 16.08
N ILE A 17 4.45 49.46 17.04
CA ILE A 17 3.38 48.49 16.81
C ILE A 17 2.08 49.20 16.44
N GLN A 18 1.44 48.77 15.36
CA GLN A 18 0.07 49.14 15.02
C GLN A 18 -0.88 48.37 15.97
N PRO A 19 -2.02 48.95 16.37
CA PRO A 19 -3.06 48.18 17.08
C PRO A 19 -3.51 47.00 16.22
N GLY A 20 -3.09 45.78 16.58
CA GLY A 20 -3.36 44.54 15.82
C GLY A 20 -2.14 43.62 15.65
N ASP A 21 -0.91 44.11 15.77
CA ASP A 21 0.30 43.31 15.53
C ASP A 21 0.90 42.75 16.84
N ILE A 22 0.93 41.43 16.99
CA ILE A 22 1.55 40.71 18.12
C ILE A 22 2.90 40.14 17.66
N THR A 23 3.97 40.37 18.41
CA THR A 23 5.23 39.63 18.23
C THR A 23 5.50 38.75 19.45
N VAL A 24 5.93 37.51 19.21
CA VAL A 24 6.23 36.52 20.25
C VAL A 24 7.70 36.13 20.16
N GLU A 25 8.52 36.61 21.10
CA GLU A 25 9.92 36.23 21.25
C GLU A 25 10.03 34.88 21.95
N LEU A 26 10.37 33.85 21.18
CA LEU A 26 10.34 32.45 21.60
C LEU A 26 11.74 31.90 21.89
N ALA A 27 11.86 31.16 22.98
CA ALA A 27 13.00 30.29 23.28
C ALA A 27 12.61 28.81 23.15
N VAL A 28 13.26 28.09 22.24
CA VAL A 28 12.99 26.68 21.93
C VAL A 28 14.04 25.78 22.54
N TYR A 29 13.61 24.66 23.11
CA TYR A 29 14.45 23.63 23.71
C TYR A 29 14.09 22.27 23.12
N THR A 30 15.08 21.40 22.99
CA THR A 30 14.88 19.97 22.79
C THR A 30 15.58 19.22 23.92
N ASP A 31 14.95 18.15 24.42
CA ASP A 31 15.59 17.23 25.36
C ASP A 31 16.60 16.31 24.63
N ALA A 32 17.33 15.48 25.37
CA ALA A 32 18.32 14.56 24.81
C ALA A 32 17.75 13.51 23.87
N GLU A 33 16.57 12.97 24.16
CA GLU A 33 15.94 11.97 23.31
C GLU A 33 15.45 12.60 21.99
N PHE A 34 14.84 13.78 22.04
CA PHE A 34 14.45 14.54 20.85
C PHE A 34 15.68 15.01 20.04
N THR A 35 16.73 15.47 20.72
CA THR A 35 17.97 15.92 20.05
C THR A 35 18.65 14.77 19.31
N ALA A 36 18.64 13.56 19.88
CA ALA A 36 19.10 12.36 19.21
C ALA A 36 18.18 11.95 18.05
N SER A 37 16.85 12.09 18.19
CA SER A 37 15.89 11.69 17.14
C SER A 37 15.93 12.57 15.88
N LEU A 38 16.60 13.74 15.91
CA LEU A 38 16.85 14.56 14.72
C LEU A 38 17.85 13.91 13.74
N GLY A 39 18.59 12.87 14.13
CA GLY A 39 19.53 12.13 13.26
C GLY A 39 20.80 12.89 12.84
N VAL A 40 20.81 14.21 12.93
CA VAL A 40 21.93 15.10 12.59
C VAL A 40 22.71 15.58 13.82
N THR A 41 24.03 15.75 13.66
CA THR A 41 24.94 16.15 14.75
C THR A 41 25.39 17.60 14.69
N ASP A 42 25.28 18.26 13.54
CA ASP A 42 25.64 19.67 13.42
C ASP A 42 24.47 20.58 13.85
N THR A 43 24.81 21.74 14.42
CA THR A 43 23.80 22.66 14.96
C THR A 43 22.98 23.35 13.87
N GLN A 44 23.50 23.52 12.66
CA GLN A 44 22.80 24.24 11.60
C GLN A 44 21.64 23.40 11.06
N SER A 45 21.87 22.14 10.69
CA SER A 45 20.83 21.22 10.23
C SER A 45 19.74 21.02 11.29
N ARG A 46 20.11 20.98 12.58
CA ARG A 46 19.15 20.92 13.70
C ARG A 46 18.28 22.18 13.80
N VAL A 47 18.86 23.37 13.62
CA VAL A 47 18.11 24.63 13.54
C VAL A 47 17.16 24.59 12.36
N GLU A 48 17.65 24.25 11.17
CA GLU A 48 16.84 24.18 9.92
C GLU A 48 15.66 23.22 10.07
N LEU A 49 15.86 22.02 10.63
CA LEU A 49 14.81 21.06 10.98
C LEU A 49 13.76 21.65 11.94
N MET A 50 14.17 22.36 12.99
CA MET A 50 13.23 22.99 13.93
C MET A 50 12.44 24.14 13.29
N LEU A 51 13.05 24.88 12.34
CA LEU A 51 12.33 25.90 11.57
C LEU A 51 11.22 25.31 10.71
N VAL A 52 11.33 24.05 10.27
CA VAL A 52 10.23 23.35 9.58
C VAL A 52 8.98 23.27 10.46
N LYS A 53 9.15 22.84 11.73
CA LYS A 53 8.05 22.77 12.71
C LYS A 53 7.44 24.17 12.94
N TYR A 54 8.29 25.16 13.18
CA TYR A 54 7.84 26.50 13.54
C TYR A 54 7.28 27.33 12.37
N ASN A 55 7.60 27.00 11.11
CA ASN A 55 6.88 27.52 9.94
C ASN A 55 5.41 27.05 9.96
N GLY A 56 5.16 25.78 10.30
CA GLY A 56 3.80 25.25 10.50
C GLY A 56 3.05 25.95 11.65
N VAL A 57 3.73 26.21 12.78
CA VAL A 57 3.15 27.03 13.88
C VAL A 57 2.84 28.44 13.38
N GLN A 58 3.79 29.10 12.72
CA GLN A 58 3.59 30.44 12.15
C GLN A 58 2.43 30.47 11.16
N MET A 59 2.22 29.41 10.35
CA MET A 59 1.12 29.31 9.41
C MET A 59 -0.25 29.36 10.11
N GLU A 60 -0.48 28.55 11.16
CA GLU A 60 -1.76 28.60 11.89
C GLU A 60 -1.97 29.96 12.58
N TRP A 61 -0.92 30.53 13.15
CA TRP A 61 -0.98 31.81 13.86
C TRP A 61 -1.02 33.05 12.95
N SER A 62 -0.80 32.89 11.64
CA SER A 62 -0.93 33.97 10.64
C SER A 62 -2.37 34.20 10.17
N ARG A 63 -3.34 33.43 10.69
CA ARG A 63 -4.77 33.52 10.39
C ARG A 63 -5.43 34.73 11.08
N ALA A 64 -4.97 35.92 10.71
CA ALA A 64 -5.43 37.19 11.28
C ALA A 64 -6.92 37.49 10.99
N ASP A 65 -7.46 36.91 9.93
CA ASP A 65 -8.89 36.89 9.60
C ASP A 65 -9.75 36.19 10.67
N GLN A 66 -9.19 35.18 11.34
CA GLN A 66 -9.85 34.41 12.40
C GLN A 66 -9.51 34.97 13.79
N LEU A 67 -8.24 35.23 14.07
CA LEU A 67 -7.77 35.70 15.38
C LEU A 67 -8.09 37.18 15.63
N GLY A 68 -8.23 38.00 14.58
CA GLY A 68 -8.30 39.47 14.69
C GLY A 68 -6.95 40.15 14.95
N TYR A 69 -5.84 39.40 14.91
CA TYR A 69 -4.48 39.86 15.20
C TYR A 69 -3.47 39.26 14.21
N ASN A 70 -2.48 40.06 13.80
CA ASN A 70 -1.32 39.58 13.05
C ASN A 70 -0.29 39.04 14.06
N VAL A 71 -0.17 37.72 14.21
CA VAL A 71 0.78 37.12 15.17
C VAL A 71 2.05 36.67 14.46
N THR A 72 3.20 37.16 14.91
CA THR A 72 4.52 36.81 14.36
C THR A 72 5.42 36.22 15.44
N PHE A 73 5.91 35.00 15.23
CA PHE A 73 6.90 34.37 16.09
C PHE A 73 8.31 34.75 15.66
N GLN A 74 9.16 35.05 16.64
CA GLN A 74 10.59 35.30 16.46
C GLN A 74 11.35 34.33 17.36
N ILE A 75 11.98 33.31 16.78
CA ILE A 75 12.84 32.40 17.55
C ILE A 75 14.13 33.15 17.87
N LYS A 76 14.26 33.57 19.12
CA LYS A 76 15.41 34.32 19.63
C LYS A 76 16.48 33.40 20.24
N TYR A 77 16.12 32.14 20.51
CA TYR A 77 17.00 31.14 21.10
C TYR A 77 16.56 29.71 20.74
N MET A 78 17.53 28.85 20.45
CA MET A 78 17.35 27.39 20.35
C MET A 78 18.43 26.71 21.20
N ASN A 79 18.06 25.66 21.94
CA ASN A 79 19.01 24.87 22.71
C ASN A 79 18.74 23.37 22.58
N PHE A 80 19.72 22.67 22.03
CA PHE A 80 19.69 21.23 21.80
C PHE A 80 20.45 20.54 22.94
N LEU A 81 19.73 19.95 23.90
CA LEU A 81 20.35 19.28 25.03
C LEU A 81 20.91 17.92 24.58
N GLU A 82 22.23 17.75 24.56
CA GLU A 82 22.84 16.42 24.34
C GLU A 82 22.67 15.48 25.55
N THR A 83 22.42 16.05 26.73
CA THR A 83 22.13 15.32 27.97
C THR A 83 21.11 16.11 28.78
N ASN A 84 20.11 15.43 29.34
CA ASN A 84 19.11 16.09 30.16
C ASN A 84 19.74 16.56 31.49
N PRO A 85 19.61 17.85 31.84
CA PRO A 85 20.17 18.38 33.08
C PRO A 85 19.40 17.83 34.28
N ALA A 86 20.04 17.75 35.45
CA ALA A 86 19.46 17.15 36.66
C ALA A 86 18.19 17.83 37.20
N TRP A 87 17.79 18.98 36.66
CA TRP A 87 16.52 19.64 36.96
C TRP A 87 15.37 19.23 36.02
N LEU A 88 15.64 18.60 34.87
CA LEU A 88 14.65 18.16 33.90
C LEU A 88 14.34 16.67 34.11
N ASP A 89 13.19 16.36 34.71
CA ASP A 89 12.78 14.98 34.98
C ASP A 89 11.93 14.42 33.84
N THR A 90 12.56 13.88 32.79
CA THR A 90 11.88 13.10 31.74
C THR A 90 11.60 11.64 32.12
N SER A 91 11.94 11.20 33.34
CA SER A 91 11.77 9.80 33.75
C SER A 91 10.32 9.45 34.14
N SER A 92 9.52 10.46 34.50
CA SER A 92 8.07 10.35 34.63
C SER A 92 7.41 10.21 33.27
N SER A 93 6.38 9.38 33.12
CA SER A 93 5.58 9.31 31.88
C SER A 93 4.52 10.43 31.75
N LEU A 94 4.47 11.36 32.69
CA LEU A 94 3.47 12.43 32.79
C LEU A 94 4.04 13.78 32.33
N LEU A 95 3.49 14.37 31.25
CA LEU A 95 3.87 15.70 30.76
C LEU A 95 3.79 16.81 31.82
N GLY A 96 2.93 16.68 32.83
CA GLY A 96 2.84 17.66 33.91
C GLY A 96 4.14 17.76 34.74
N THR A 97 4.87 16.65 34.89
CA THR A 97 6.20 16.66 35.50
C THR A 97 7.20 17.39 34.60
N TRP A 98 7.18 17.12 33.29
CA TRP A 98 8.08 17.74 32.33
C TRP A 98 7.86 19.25 32.24
N LEU A 99 6.61 19.69 32.11
CA LEU A 99 6.24 21.10 32.07
C LEU A 99 6.68 21.84 33.34
N SER A 100 6.39 21.30 34.53
CA SER A 100 6.72 21.97 35.78
C SER A 100 8.23 22.03 36.06
N THR A 101 8.96 20.97 35.71
CA THR A 101 10.43 20.92 35.87
C THR A 101 11.15 21.78 34.83
N PHE A 102 10.74 21.75 33.56
CA PHE A 102 11.23 22.66 32.53
C PHE A 102 10.99 24.12 32.91
N CYS A 103 9.76 24.47 33.31
CA CYS A 103 9.42 25.85 33.60
C CYS A 103 10.12 26.41 34.85
N ALA A 104 10.54 25.55 35.77
CA ALA A 104 11.37 25.91 36.92
C ALA A 104 12.88 25.96 36.59
N GLY A 105 13.36 25.20 35.59
CA GLY A 105 14.78 25.07 35.25
C GLY A 105 15.28 25.88 34.04
N LYS A 106 14.38 26.43 33.23
CA LYS A 106 14.66 27.35 32.12
C LYS A 106 15.42 28.61 32.57
N THR A 107 15.97 29.36 31.61
CA THR A 107 16.64 30.63 31.93
C THR A 107 15.65 31.71 32.38
N THR A 108 16.17 32.72 33.08
CA THR A 108 15.41 33.89 33.54
C THR A 108 15.42 35.04 32.52
N ASP A 109 15.88 34.77 31.30
CA ASP A 109 15.89 35.75 30.21
C ASP A 109 14.45 36.12 29.81
N PRO A 110 14.20 37.37 29.39
CA PRO A 110 12.85 37.89 29.21
C PRO A 110 12.19 37.46 27.86
N TYR A 111 12.35 36.21 27.44
CA TYR A 111 11.56 35.66 26.33
C TYR A 111 10.07 35.62 26.70
N ASP A 112 9.20 35.83 25.71
CA ASP A 112 7.75 35.93 25.90
C ASP A 112 7.15 34.55 26.21
N LEU A 113 7.68 33.52 25.54
CA LEU A 113 7.39 32.11 25.74
C LEU A 113 8.67 31.25 25.70
N PHE A 114 8.60 30.12 26.39
CA PHE A 114 9.58 29.04 26.36
C PHE A 114 8.87 27.76 25.93
N TYR A 115 9.46 27.00 25.02
CA TYR A 115 8.87 25.76 24.53
C TYR A 115 9.88 24.63 24.52
N MET A 116 9.49 23.42 24.92
CA MET A 116 10.35 22.24 24.91
C MET A 116 9.72 21.06 24.18
N HIS A 117 10.47 20.45 23.27
CA HIS A 117 10.12 19.17 22.67
C HIS A 117 10.87 18.05 23.37
N VAL A 118 10.14 17.00 23.76
CA VAL A 118 10.64 15.84 24.51
C VAL A 118 10.52 14.60 23.63
N GLY A 119 11.58 13.79 23.54
CA GLY A 119 11.57 12.58 22.71
C GLY A 119 10.85 11.41 23.36
N THR A 120 10.81 11.37 24.69
CA THR A 120 10.17 10.32 25.47
C THR A 120 8.67 10.26 25.17
N GLN A 121 8.14 9.05 24.92
CA GLN A 121 6.71 8.87 24.74
C GLN A 121 5.94 8.98 26.07
N SER A 122 4.89 9.80 26.09
CA SER A 122 3.94 9.87 27.21
C SER A 122 2.77 8.91 27.04
N LEU A 123 2.16 8.56 28.17
CA LEU A 123 1.00 7.68 28.28
C LEU A 123 -0.33 8.45 28.50
N ASP A 124 -0.29 9.79 28.45
CA ASP A 124 -1.41 10.67 28.84
C ASP A 124 -1.89 11.56 27.67
N VAL A 125 -1.10 12.56 27.27
CA VAL A 125 -1.43 13.54 26.22
C VAL A 125 -0.19 13.93 25.43
N THR A 126 -0.37 14.43 24.20
CA THR A 126 0.72 14.80 23.28
C THR A 126 1.40 16.13 23.62
N GLY A 127 0.70 17.03 24.32
CA GLY A 127 1.18 18.35 24.72
C GLY A 127 0.61 18.77 26.07
N ARG A 128 1.30 19.70 26.75
CA ARG A 128 0.81 20.45 27.92
C ARG A 128 1.45 21.84 28.02
N ALA A 129 0.63 22.85 28.23
CA ALA A 129 1.03 24.22 28.58
C ALA A 129 0.24 24.76 29.77
N TYR A 130 0.73 25.86 30.37
CA TYR A 130 -0.02 26.64 31.34
C TYR A 130 -1.01 27.58 30.64
N LEU A 131 -2.21 27.71 31.20
CA LEU A 131 -3.26 28.61 30.69
C LEU A 131 -2.97 30.08 31.02
N SER A 132 -3.22 30.98 30.07
CA SER A 132 -3.12 32.46 30.23
C SER A 132 -1.77 32.93 30.81
N SER A 133 -0.67 32.34 30.33
CA SER A 133 0.65 32.47 30.93
C SER A 133 1.72 33.11 30.05
N ALA A 134 1.43 33.51 28.81
CA ALA A 134 2.37 34.34 28.03
C ALA A 134 2.76 35.60 28.83
N CYS A 135 4.02 36.04 28.72
CA CYS A 135 4.66 37.05 29.58
C CYS A 135 4.83 36.69 31.08
N ASN A 136 4.26 35.60 31.61
CA ASN A 136 4.47 35.22 33.01
C ASN A 136 5.80 34.48 33.20
N GLN A 137 6.79 35.17 33.77
CA GLN A 137 8.16 34.65 33.93
C GLN A 137 8.28 33.26 34.60
N ASN A 138 7.28 32.83 35.37
CA ASN A 138 7.27 31.53 36.08
C ASN A 138 6.44 30.43 35.39
N THR A 139 5.60 30.78 34.41
CA THR A 139 4.64 29.84 33.79
C THR A 139 4.49 30.00 32.28
N ASN A 140 5.30 30.85 31.62
CA ASN A 140 5.28 31.08 30.18
C ASN A 140 5.87 29.93 29.35
N CYS A 141 5.41 28.72 29.63
CA CYS A 141 6.00 27.46 29.17
C CYS A 141 4.96 26.55 28.51
N GLY A 142 5.40 25.82 27.49
CA GLY A 142 4.71 24.67 26.91
C GLY A 142 5.69 23.51 26.66
N VAL A 143 5.18 22.28 26.66
CA VAL A 143 5.91 21.07 26.28
C VAL A 143 5.07 20.20 25.36
N ASP A 144 5.69 19.57 24.36
CA ASP A 144 5.09 18.46 23.61
C ASP A 144 6.08 17.31 23.39
N ASN A 145 5.56 16.16 22.96
CA ASN A 145 6.37 15.01 22.56
C ASN A 145 6.17 14.59 21.09
N THR A 146 5.92 15.58 20.22
CA THR A 146 5.80 15.34 18.77
C THR A 146 7.18 15.21 18.13
N LEU A 147 7.78 14.01 18.28
CA LEU A 147 9.12 13.63 17.74
C LEU A 147 9.36 14.08 16.29
N ASN A 148 8.34 14.02 15.45
CA ASN A 148 8.41 14.37 14.03
C ASN A 148 8.47 15.90 13.83
N PRO A 149 9.52 16.47 13.21
CA PRO A 149 9.61 17.91 12.94
C PRO A 149 8.51 18.46 12.02
N LEU A 150 7.79 17.61 11.28
CA LEU A 150 6.64 18.01 10.46
C LEU A 150 5.37 18.24 11.30
N GLU A 151 5.30 17.73 12.53
CA GLU A 151 4.13 17.80 13.40
C GLU A 151 4.15 19.06 14.26
N TYR A 152 3.53 20.12 13.73
CA TYR A 152 3.45 21.43 14.36
C TYR A 152 2.15 21.65 15.16
N VAL A 153 1.12 20.82 14.95
CA VAL A 153 -0.26 21.07 15.43
C VAL A 153 -0.32 21.10 16.95
N ALA A 154 0.28 20.11 17.63
CA ALA A 154 0.35 20.08 19.09
C ALA A 154 1.10 21.32 19.63
N THR A 155 2.24 21.67 19.06
CA THR A 155 3.00 22.87 19.42
C THR A 155 2.16 24.14 19.31
N SER A 156 1.40 24.29 18.21
CA SER A 156 0.48 25.42 18.00
C SER A 156 -0.66 25.44 19.03
N HIS A 157 -1.23 24.27 19.35
CA HIS A 157 -2.30 24.09 20.34
C HIS A 157 -1.87 24.51 21.75
N GLU A 158 -0.72 24.01 22.22
CA GLU A 158 -0.22 24.33 23.56
C GLU A 158 0.13 25.81 23.71
N ILE A 159 0.66 26.45 22.66
CA ILE A 159 0.85 27.91 22.65
C ILE A 159 -0.51 28.63 22.78
N GLY A 160 -1.59 28.08 22.19
CA GLY A 160 -2.95 28.61 22.36
C GLY A 160 -3.39 28.67 23.83
N HIS A 161 -3.08 27.64 24.62
CA HIS A 161 -3.28 27.67 26.07
C HIS A 161 -2.46 28.79 26.75
N ASN A 162 -1.19 29.01 26.37
CA ASN A 162 -0.42 30.14 26.92
C ASN A 162 -1.08 31.50 26.63
N PHE A 163 -1.82 31.64 25.52
CA PHE A 163 -2.64 32.81 25.17
C PHE A 163 -4.05 32.80 25.76
N GLY A 164 -4.35 31.88 26.69
CA GLY A 164 -5.62 31.82 27.43
C GLY A 164 -6.77 31.14 26.69
N MET A 165 -6.51 30.46 25.57
CA MET A 165 -7.52 29.69 24.86
C MET A 165 -7.81 28.37 25.59
N LEU A 166 -9.07 27.98 25.66
CA LEU A 166 -9.52 26.66 26.12
C LEU A 166 -9.74 25.75 24.90
N HIS A 167 -9.92 24.44 25.13
CA HIS A 167 -10.40 23.58 24.05
C HIS A 167 -11.75 24.06 23.54
N ASP A 168 -12.02 23.89 22.24
CA ASP A 168 -13.27 24.38 21.63
C ASP A 168 -14.51 23.78 22.30
N ALA A 169 -14.47 22.47 22.61
CA ALA A 169 -15.55 21.77 23.30
C ALA A 169 -15.81 22.30 24.73
N ASP A 170 -14.76 22.73 25.44
CA ASP A 170 -14.85 23.33 26.79
C ASP A 170 -15.33 24.79 26.71
N ALA A 171 -15.05 25.47 25.60
CA ALA A 171 -15.49 26.84 25.31
C ALA A 171 -16.92 26.92 24.76
N GLY A 172 -17.47 25.80 24.25
CA GLY A 172 -18.80 25.70 23.64
C GLY A 172 -18.82 25.76 22.11
N CYS A 173 -17.66 25.85 21.46
CA CYS A 173 -17.54 25.78 20.01
C CYS A 173 -17.55 24.32 19.53
N THR A 174 -18.41 24.00 18.55
CA THR A 174 -18.67 22.64 18.07
C THR A 174 -19.07 22.64 16.59
N GLY A 175 -18.99 21.47 15.93
CA GLY A 175 -19.32 21.34 14.51
C GLY A 175 -18.24 21.97 13.63
N ASP A 176 -18.66 22.82 12.68
CA ASP A 176 -17.76 23.46 11.70
C ASP A 176 -16.91 24.58 12.31
N ASP A 177 -17.26 25.09 13.51
CA ASP A 177 -16.50 26.09 14.27
C ASP A 177 -15.55 25.44 15.29
N VAL A 178 -15.03 24.25 14.97
CA VAL A 178 -13.89 23.66 15.69
C VAL A 178 -12.61 24.07 14.96
N GLY A 179 -11.62 24.54 15.72
CA GLY A 179 -10.31 24.95 15.24
C GLY A 179 -9.18 24.08 15.80
N ASN A 180 -8.01 24.68 15.91
CA ASN A 180 -6.76 24.10 16.37
C ASN A 180 -6.80 23.75 17.87
N MET A 181 -7.66 24.42 18.65
CA MET A 181 -7.95 24.07 20.04
C MET A 181 -8.93 22.88 20.17
N GLY A 182 -9.38 22.30 19.06
CA GLY A 182 -10.05 21.01 19.02
C GLY A 182 -9.25 19.99 18.22
N ASN A 183 -9.46 18.70 18.51
CA ASN A 183 -8.64 17.61 17.96
C ASN A 183 -8.58 17.55 16.41
N TYR A 184 -9.53 18.13 15.69
CA TYR A 184 -9.65 17.98 14.23
C TYR A 184 -9.86 19.28 13.43
N GLY A 185 -10.08 20.44 14.06
CA GLY A 185 -10.47 21.69 13.36
C GLY A 185 -9.34 22.49 12.69
N ALA A 186 -9.63 23.14 11.56
CA ALA A 186 -8.64 23.95 10.82
C ALA A 186 -8.61 25.41 11.32
N GLY A 187 -7.43 25.99 11.53
CA GLY A 187 -7.29 27.38 11.99
C GLY A 187 -7.87 27.60 13.38
N TRP A 188 -8.55 28.71 13.65
CA TRP A 188 -9.05 29.03 14.99
C TRP A 188 -10.58 29.15 15.00
N SER A 189 -11.21 28.77 16.12
CA SER A 189 -12.66 28.94 16.32
C SER A 189 -13.00 30.37 16.72
N THR A 190 -14.28 30.75 16.59
CA THR A 190 -14.76 32.03 17.12
C THR A 190 -14.56 32.14 18.64
N CYS A 191 -14.68 31.03 19.37
CA CYS A 191 -14.39 30.97 20.80
C CYS A 191 -12.93 31.29 21.12
N ASN A 192 -11.97 30.77 20.34
CA ASN A 192 -10.55 31.04 20.57
C ASN A 192 -10.21 32.51 20.28
N ALA A 193 -10.83 33.10 19.26
CA ALA A 193 -10.67 34.52 18.90
C ALA A 193 -11.17 35.45 20.03
N ASP A 194 -12.34 35.16 20.60
CA ASP A 194 -12.84 35.86 21.78
C ASP A 194 -11.93 35.66 23.00
N GLN A 195 -11.39 34.45 23.20
CA GLN A 195 -10.50 34.14 24.33
C GLN A 195 -9.16 34.88 24.26
N ILE A 196 -8.48 34.92 23.11
CA ILE A 196 -7.25 35.70 22.97
C ILE A 196 -7.52 37.21 23.13
N HIS A 197 -8.64 37.72 22.62
CA HIS A 197 -9.04 39.11 22.84
C HIS A 197 -9.22 39.43 24.34
N ASN A 198 -9.90 38.53 25.08
CA ASN A 198 -10.07 38.66 26.53
C ASN A 198 -8.71 38.59 27.26
N PHE A 199 -7.82 37.65 26.89
CA PHE A 199 -6.48 37.53 27.46
C PHE A 199 -5.65 38.81 27.30
N LEU A 200 -5.56 39.34 26.07
CA LEU A 200 -4.80 40.55 25.76
C LEU A 200 -5.37 41.81 26.43
N ARG A 201 -6.65 41.81 26.81
CA ARG A 201 -7.33 42.89 27.55
C ARG A 201 -7.10 42.78 29.06
N ASP A 202 -7.20 41.57 29.61
CA ASP A 202 -7.33 41.35 31.06
C ASP A 202 -6.00 41.03 31.77
N PHE A 203 -4.97 40.64 31.03
CA PHE A 203 -3.65 40.26 31.56
C PHE A 203 -2.54 41.26 31.19
N ASN A 204 -1.47 41.29 31.98
CA ASN A 204 -0.30 42.12 31.67
C ASN A 204 0.55 41.47 30.57
N VAL A 205 0.24 41.81 29.33
CA VAL A 205 0.90 41.28 28.12
C VAL A 205 1.92 42.25 27.50
N GLU A 206 2.50 43.18 28.28
CA GLU A 206 3.45 44.18 27.77
C GLU A 206 4.67 43.58 27.05
N CYS A 207 5.07 42.33 27.35
CA CYS A 207 6.20 41.69 26.69
C CYS A 207 5.98 41.56 25.17
N LEU A 208 4.77 41.22 24.72
CA LEU A 208 4.40 41.02 23.32
C LEU A 208 4.49 42.29 22.46
N TRP A 209 4.61 43.46 23.11
CA TRP A 209 4.65 44.78 22.46
C TRP A 209 6.06 45.43 22.48
N GLU A 210 7.05 44.80 23.12
CA GLU A 210 8.41 45.32 23.26
C GLU A 210 9.43 44.38 22.60
N GLU A 211 10.62 44.89 22.27
CA GLU A 211 11.77 44.02 21.98
C GLU A 211 12.46 43.69 23.31
N ASN A 212 12.28 42.46 23.80
CA ASN A 212 12.83 42.01 25.08
C ASN A 212 14.26 41.49 24.92
N ILE A 213 14.53 40.80 23.81
CA ILE A 213 15.84 40.29 23.40
C ILE A 213 16.29 40.99 22.10
N PRO A 214 17.23 41.95 22.19
CA PRO A 214 17.75 42.65 21.01
C PRO A 214 18.39 41.67 20.02
N THR A 215 18.15 41.83 18.71
CA THR A 215 18.71 40.95 17.67
C THR A 215 20.25 40.81 17.73
N SER A 216 20.97 41.81 18.26
CA SER A 216 22.43 41.73 18.47
C SER A 216 22.88 40.79 19.61
N GLN A 217 21.95 40.24 20.39
CA GLN A 217 22.19 39.28 21.48
C GLN A 217 21.74 37.85 21.11
N VAL A 218 21.01 37.70 20.01
CA VAL A 218 20.58 36.43 19.44
C VAL A 218 21.78 35.71 18.81
N ASP A 219 21.80 34.38 18.84
CA ASP A 219 22.83 33.58 18.18
C ASP A 219 22.94 33.94 16.68
N PRO A 220 24.15 34.11 16.10
CA PRO A 220 24.32 34.41 14.69
C PRO A 220 23.58 33.47 13.71
N LEU A 221 23.37 32.20 14.06
CA LEU A 221 22.59 31.25 13.25
C LEU A 221 21.09 31.59 13.18
N LEU A 222 20.58 32.30 14.19
CA LEU A 222 19.18 32.75 14.28
C LEU A 222 19.00 34.22 13.87
N GLN A 223 20.09 34.97 13.65
CA GLN A 223 20.02 36.35 13.19
C GLN A 223 19.55 36.44 11.73
N GLY A 224 18.39 37.07 11.52
CA GLY A 224 17.78 37.21 10.20
C GLY A 224 16.86 36.06 9.79
N VAL A 225 16.79 34.99 10.60
CA VAL A 225 15.77 33.96 10.45
C VAL A 225 14.39 34.59 10.62
N THR A 226 13.52 34.34 9.63
CA THR A 226 12.12 34.77 9.63
C THR A 226 11.28 33.55 9.33
N LEU A 227 10.33 33.23 10.21
CA LEU A 227 9.41 32.12 9.98
C LEU A 227 8.46 32.49 8.84
N VAL A 228 8.25 31.54 7.93
CA VAL A 228 7.38 31.69 6.77
C VAL A 228 6.07 30.95 7.07
N PRO A 229 4.89 31.55 6.83
CA PRO A 229 3.59 30.92 7.10
C PRO A 229 3.21 29.88 6.04
N GLU A 230 4.10 28.91 5.83
CA GLU A 230 3.95 27.81 4.88
C GLU A 230 4.03 26.46 5.61
N LEU A 231 3.28 25.49 5.12
CA LEU A 231 3.33 24.11 5.59
C LEU A 231 4.57 23.39 5.04
N PRO A 232 5.14 22.39 5.74
CA PRO A 232 6.39 21.72 5.35
C PRO A 232 6.48 21.32 3.87
N GLY A 233 5.45 20.67 3.33
CA GLY A 233 5.40 20.22 1.92
C GLY A 233 5.19 21.32 0.88
N GLN A 234 5.12 22.59 1.28
CA GLN A 234 5.06 23.76 0.38
C GLN A 234 6.45 24.34 0.09
N PHE A 235 7.45 24.04 0.92
CA PHE A 235 8.84 24.49 0.75
C PHE A 235 9.88 23.36 0.80
N LEU A 236 9.54 22.18 1.33
CA LEU A 236 10.33 20.95 1.20
C LEU A 236 9.69 20.01 0.18
N SER A 237 10.50 19.48 -0.73
CA SER A 237 10.11 18.30 -1.51
C SER A 237 10.02 17.07 -0.59
N ALA A 238 9.24 16.09 -1.02
CA ALA A 238 9.06 14.88 -0.23
C ALA A 238 10.36 14.06 -0.07
N ASP A 239 11.27 14.11 -1.06
CA ASP A 239 12.62 13.53 -0.94
C ASP A 239 13.44 14.24 0.15
N GLN A 240 13.46 15.58 0.18
CA GLN A 240 14.17 16.34 1.22
C GLN A 240 13.64 16.04 2.62
N VAL A 241 12.35 15.76 2.77
CA VAL A 241 11.78 15.30 4.05
C VAL A 241 12.36 13.93 4.46
N CYS A 242 12.55 13.02 3.51
CA CYS A 242 13.18 11.72 3.78
C CYS A 242 14.67 11.85 4.13
N GLU A 243 15.44 12.66 3.38
CA GLU A 243 16.85 12.93 3.67
C GLU A 243 17.02 13.61 5.04
N ALA A 244 16.18 14.60 5.36
CA ALA A 244 16.25 15.33 6.62
C ALA A 244 15.84 14.49 7.84
N LYS A 245 15.09 13.39 7.67
CA LYS A 245 14.71 12.47 8.75
C LYS A 245 15.70 11.30 8.94
N TYR A 246 16.20 10.75 7.85
CA TYR A 246 16.93 9.47 7.85
C TYR A 246 18.39 9.57 7.37
N GLY A 247 18.80 10.75 6.89
CA GLY A 247 20.13 11.03 6.37
C GLY A 247 20.24 10.91 4.85
N ASP A 248 21.43 11.22 4.34
CA ASP A 248 21.72 11.34 2.91
C ASP A 248 21.34 10.07 2.11
N GLY A 249 20.60 10.25 1.02
CA GLY A 249 20.26 9.19 0.08
C GLY A 249 18.98 8.41 0.39
N PHE A 250 18.21 8.82 1.40
CA PHE A 250 16.82 8.40 1.54
C PHE A 250 15.91 9.18 0.58
N GLN A 251 15.08 8.50 -0.20
CA GLN A 251 14.17 9.12 -1.16
C GLN A 251 12.71 8.77 -0.86
N PHE A 252 11.81 9.66 -1.28
CA PHE A 252 10.39 9.47 -1.09
C PHE A 252 9.84 8.45 -2.08
N ARG A 253 9.06 7.52 -1.55
CA ARG A 253 8.36 6.49 -2.29
C ARG A 253 6.90 6.42 -1.84
N MET A 254 5.99 6.77 -2.73
CA MET A 254 4.54 6.61 -2.57
C MET A 254 4.14 5.13 -2.70
N TYR A 255 3.19 4.66 -1.88
CA TYR A 255 2.64 3.31 -2.03
C TYR A 255 1.61 3.24 -3.17
N PRO A 256 1.57 2.13 -3.94
CA PRO A 256 0.50 1.87 -4.90
C PRO A 256 -0.89 2.00 -4.26
N LEU A 257 -1.83 2.61 -4.98
CA LEU A 257 -3.25 2.71 -4.61
C LEU A 257 -3.56 3.47 -3.29
N LEU A 258 -2.58 4.09 -2.63
CA LEU A 258 -2.77 4.94 -1.45
C LEU A 258 -2.56 6.41 -1.79
N THR A 259 -3.22 7.32 -1.07
CA THR A 259 -3.04 8.75 -1.32
C THR A 259 -1.76 9.27 -0.67
N VAL A 260 -1.09 10.21 -1.34
CA VAL A 260 0.16 10.84 -0.88
C VAL A 260 0.03 11.49 0.52
N CYS A 261 -1.20 11.81 0.92
CA CYS A 261 -1.55 12.42 2.21
C CYS A 261 -1.84 11.43 3.35
N THR A 262 -1.78 10.12 3.14
CA THR A 262 -2.12 9.14 4.19
C THR A 262 -0.92 8.45 4.78
N ILE A 263 -0.06 7.89 3.93
CA ILE A 263 1.08 7.06 4.31
C ILE A 263 2.02 6.96 3.12
N HIS A 264 3.33 7.03 3.36
CA HIS A 264 4.36 6.85 2.34
C HIS A 264 5.57 6.12 2.95
N SER A 265 6.63 5.96 2.16
CA SER A 265 7.89 5.37 2.62
C SER A 265 9.07 6.27 2.28
N CYS A 266 10.05 6.29 3.18
CA CYS A 266 11.39 6.80 2.89
C CYS A 266 12.30 5.60 2.67
N VAL A 267 13.01 5.55 1.54
CA VAL A 267 13.81 4.40 1.14
C VAL A 267 15.27 4.80 0.89
N ASN A 268 16.21 4.11 1.53
CA ASN A 268 17.63 4.34 1.34
C ASN A 268 18.12 3.73 0.02
N HIS A 269 18.57 4.56 -0.91
CA HIS A 269 19.17 4.10 -2.18
C HIS A 269 20.71 4.13 -2.19
N THR A 270 21.37 4.70 -1.17
CA THR A 270 22.85 4.68 -1.06
C THR A 270 23.39 3.33 -0.59
N LEU A 271 22.57 2.51 0.08
CA LEU A 271 22.82 1.06 0.27
C LEU A 271 22.91 0.28 -1.05
N GLY A 272 22.43 0.86 -2.15
CA GLY A 272 22.70 0.44 -3.52
C GLY A 272 21.54 -0.29 -4.20
N PRO A 273 21.72 -0.74 -5.46
CA PRO A 273 20.63 -1.27 -6.28
C PRO A 273 20.22 -2.72 -5.96
N LYS A 274 20.79 -3.31 -4.91
CA LYS A 274 20.55 -4.70 -4.48
C LYS A 274 19.75 -4.83 -3.19
N TYR A 275 19.78 -3.80 -2.34
CA TYR A 275 19.08 -3.72 -1.07
C TYR A 275 19.00 -2.24 -0.66
N GLY A 276 17.93 -1.86 0.03
CA GLY A 276 17.73 -0.50 0.51
C GLY A 276 16.76 -0.53 1.67
N GLN A 277 17.06 0.18 2.76
CA GLN A 277 16.21 0.19 3.95
C GLN A 277 14.94 0.99 3.71
N MET A 278 13.79 0.46 4.11
CA MET A 278 12.50 1.15 4.05
C MET A 278 12.05 1.59 5.44
N PHE A 279 11.64 2.84 5.58
CA PHE A 279 10.84 3.33 6.70
C PHE A 279 9.45 3.70 6.24
N ARG A 280 8.47 3.56 7.14
CA ARG A 280 7.10 4.01 6.94
C ARG A 280 6.93 5.40 7.53
N GLU A 281 6.44 6.32 6.70
CA GLU A 281 6.11 7.66 7.12
C GLU A 281 4.61 7.89 7.34
N ASP A 282 4.34 8.83 8.23
CA ASP A 282 3.09 9.57 8.31
C ASP A 282 3.11 10.76 7.33
N TYR A 283 1.95 11.34 7.03
CA TYR A 283 1.79 12.37 5.99
C TYR A 283 2.69 13.62 6.12
N ILE A 284 3.01 14.26 4.99
CA ILE A 284 3.69 15.56 4.93
C ILE A 284 2.62 16.66 4.82
N PRO A 285 2.42 17.52 5.84
CA PRO A 285 1.45 18.61 5.74
C PRO A 285 1.86 19.62 4.67
N GLY A 286 0.91 20.08 3.85
CA GLY A 286 1.13 21.05 2.78
C GLY A 286 1.57 20.47 1.44
N LEU A 287 1.92 19.19 1.36
CA LEU A 287 2.35 18.56 0.12
C LEU A 287 1.21 18.58 -0.92
N TYR A 288 1.52 18.90 -2.17
CA TYR A 288 0.55 18.84 -3.26
C TYR A 288 -0.04 17.42 -3.42
N CYS A 289 -1.35 17.32 -3.68
CA CYS A 289 -2.02 16.02 -3.85
C CYS A 289 -3.05 15.95 -4.99
N ALA A 290 -3.67 17.07 -5.37
CA ALA A 290 -4.53 17.21 -6.55
C ALA A 290 -4.71 18.70 -6.88
N ASP A 291 -5.28 19.03 -8.05
CA ASP A 291 -5.39 20.43 -8.50
C ASP A 291 -6.17 21.30 -7.49
N GLY A 292 -5.51 22.32 -6.94
CA GLY A 292 -6.10 23.18 -5.89
C GLY A 292 -6.24 22.50 -4.51
N MET A 293 -5.54 21.38 -4.29
CA MET A 293 -5.60 20.56 -3.07
C MET A 293 -4.21 20.23 -2.52
N ILE A 294 -4.11 20.18 -1.19
CA ILE A 294 -2.89 19.87 -0.45
C ILE A 294 -3.17 18.85 0.66
N CYS A 295 -2.13 18.17 1.12
CA CYS A 295 -2.20 17.28 2.25
C CYS A 295 -2.41 18.08 3.55
N PHE A 296 -3.62 17.98 4.11
CA PHE A 296 -3.97 18.64 5.36
C PHE A 296 -4.68 17.61 6.25
N LYS A 297 -4.21 17.47 7.49
CA LYS A 297 -4.75 16.53 8.49
C LYS A 297 -4.99 15.09 7.96
N ARG A 298 -3.99 14.54 7.27
CA ARG A 298 -3.99 13.20 6.66
C ARG A 298 -4.98 12.97 5.50
N ALA A 299 -5.59 14.03 4.98
CA ALA A 299 -6.49 14.01 3.83
C ALA A 299 -5.94 14.90 2.70
N CYS A 300 -6.39 14.66 1.47
CA CYS A 300 -6.14 15.55 0.34
C CYS A 300 -7.29 16.56 0.30
N GLU A 301 -7.04 17.79 0.77
CA GLU A 301 -8.06 18.78 1.05
C GLU A 301 -7.89 20.03 0.18
N THR A 302 -9.00 20.68 -0.15
CA THR A 302 -8.94 21.94 -0.89
C THR A 302 -8.24 23.02 -0.06
N TRP A 303 -7.60 23.98 -0.73
CA TRP A 303 -7.01 25.16 -0.09
C TRP A 303 -8.00 25.91 0.82
N ALA A 304 -9.30 25.93 0.46
CA ALA A 304 -10.36 26.52 1.27
C ALA A 304 -10.60 25.76 2.60
N VAL A 305 -10.56 24.42 2.59
CA VAL A 305 -10.68 23.59 3.80
C VAL A 305 -9.44 23.72 4.69
N ALA A 306 -8.25 23.79 4.10
CA ALA A 306 -7.01 24.14 4.82
C ALA A 306 -6.96 25.62 5.28
N LYS A 307 -7.95 26.43 4.86
CA LYS A 307 -8.05 27.89 5.08
C LYS A 307 -6.77 28.63 4.63
N GLN A 308 -6.12 28.20 3.55
CA GLN A 308 -4.95 28.85 2.95
C GLN A 308 -5.33 29.49 1.61
N GLU A 309 -5.58 30.80 1.58
CA GLU A 309 -5.94 31.51 0.34
C GLU A 309 -4.72 32.10 -0.39
N ASN A 310 -4.83 32.26 -1.72
CA ASN A 310 -3.83 32.93 -2.58
C ASN A 310 -2.42 32.29 -2.56
N LEU A 311 -2.34 30.97 -2.41
CA LEU A 311 -1.08 30.22 -2.48
C LEU A 311 -0.34 30.43 -3.80
N GLU A 312 0.99 30.60 -3.73
CA GLU A 312 1.87 30.61 -4.89
C GLU A 312 1.85 29.23 -5.56
N VAL A 313 1.48 29.18 -6.84
CA VAL A 313 1.63 27.99 -7.69
C VAL A 313 2.84 28.18 -8.60
N ARG A 314 3.73 27.19 -8.61
CA ARG A 314 4.90 27.16 -9.49
C ARG A 314 5.12 25.76 -10.05
N GLU A 315 5.13 25.66 -11.37
CA GLU A 315 5.47 24.43 -12.08
C GLU A 315 6.91 23.98 -11.76
N GLY A 316 7.11 22.67 -11.62
CA GLY A 316 8.44 22.09 -11.41
C GLY A 316 9.18 21.90 -12.73
N GLY A 317 10.51 22.05 -12.70
CA GLY A 317 11.39 21.76 -13.84
C GLY A 317 12.41 20.67 -13.53
N TRP A 318 12.67 19.80 -14.50
CA TRP A 318 13.69 18.76 -14.38
C TRP A 318 15.10 19.35 -14.36
N GLY A 319 15.88 18.97 -13.34
CA GLY A 319 17.32 19.17 -13.30
C GLY A 319 18.06 18.32 -14.34
N GLN A 320 19.39 18.43 -14.34
CA GLN A 320 20.24 17.63 -15.22
C GLN A 320 20.16 16.14 -14.87
N TRP A 321 20.36 15.29 -15.87
CA TRP A 321 20.58 13.87 -15.65
C TRP A 321 21.89 13.65 -14.90
N GLY A 322 21.85 12.83 -13.86
CA GLY A 322 23.05 12.29 -13.22
C GLY A 322 23.76 11.26 -14.09
N GLU A 323 24.91 10.80 -13.60
CA GLU A 323 25.69 9.72 -14.21
C GLU A 323 24.93 8.39 -14.22
N TRP A 324 25.27 7.53 -15.19
CA TRP A 324 24.77 6.16 -15.24
C TRP A 324 25.36 5.31 -14.12
N SER A 325 24.51 4.52 -13.45
CA SER A 325 24.93 3.53 -12.47
C SER A 325 25.72 2.39 -13.13
N GLY A 326 26.48 1.65 -12.33
CA GLY A 326 26.85 0.28 -12.71
C GLY A 326 25.61 -0.61 -12.82
N CYS A 327 25.74 -1.76 -13.49
CA CYS A 327 24.67 -2.75 -13.54
C CYS A 327 24.39 -3.33 -12.13
N SER A 328 23.11 -3.41 -11.74
CA SER A 328 22.68 -3.89 -10.42
C SER A 328 23.11 -5.32 -10.13
N ARG A 329 23.27 -6.16 -11.16
CA ARG A 329 23.67 -7.58 -11.07
C ARG A 329 24.73 -7.92 -12.12
N THR A 330 25.49 -8.99 -11.89
CA THR A 330 26.46 -9.56 -12.86
C THR A 330 25.86 -10.69 -13.70
N CYS A 331 24.66 -11.16 -13.36
CA CYS A 331 23.85 -12.17 -14.03
C CYS A 331 22.42 -12.09 -13.47
N GLY A 332 21.49 -12.87 -14.00
CA GLY A 332 20.14 -13.04 -13.51
C GLY A 332 19.26 -11.81 -13.76
N ARG A 333 19.50 -11.11 -14.87
CA ARG A 333 18.84 -9.86 -15.32
C ARG A 333 18.99 -8.72 -14.31
N GLY A 334 20.01 -7.90 -14.51
CA GLY A 334 20.19 -6.64 -13.78
C GLY A 334 19.70 -5.43 -14.57
N VAL A 335 19.85 -4.25 -13.96
CA VAL A 335 19.45 -2.94 -14.47
C VAL A 335 20.58 -1.95 -14.24
N ASN A 336 20.85 -1.05 -15.19
CA ASN A 336 21.56 0.19 -14.93
C ASN A 336 20.63 1.38 -15.22
N PHE A 337 20.81 2.46 -14.46
CA PHE A 337 19.91 3.61 -14.47
C PHE A 337 20.64 4.92 -14.18
N ARG A 338 19.99 6.03 -14.49
CA ARG A 338 20.35 7.38 -14.03
C ARG A 338 19.12 8.11 -13.51
N ARG A 339 19.33 9.03 -12.56
CA ARG A 339 18.28 9.83 -11.92
C ARG A 339 18.36 11.29 -12.36
N ARG A 340 17.25 12.03 -12.25
CA ARG A 340 17.22 13.49 -12.23
C ARG A 340 16.25 13.98 -11.15
N ALA A 341 16.51 15.14 -10.57
CA ALA A 341 15.65 15.76 -9.57
C ALA A 341 14.65 16.73 -10.21
N CYS A 342 13.50 16.92 -9.56
CA CYS A 342 12.50 17.92 -9.93
C CYS A 342 12.76 19.22 -9.14
N ASP A 343 13.87 19.88 -9.45
CA ASP A 343 14.47 20.93 -8.64
C ASP A 343 14.78 22.24 -9.39
N SER A 344 14.52 22.26 -10.70
CA SER A 344 15.01 23.29 -11.62
C SER A 344 13.86 24.00 -12.39
N PRO A 345 12.88 24.64 -11.70
CA PRO A 345 12.80 24.88 -10.26
C PRO A 345 12.05 23.78 -9.49
N ILE A 346 12.14 23.77 -8.15
CA ILE A 346 11.30 22.94 -7.28
C ILE A 346 9.82 23.36 -7.46
N PRO A 347 8.88 22.41 -7.67
CA PRO A 347 7.45 22.71 -7.77
C PRO A 347 6.89 23.27 -6.45
N LYS A 348 5.88 24.13 -6.52
CA LYS A 348 5.18 24.67 -5.34
C LYS A 348 3.68 24.67 -5.57
N ASN A 349 2.93 24.02 -4.67
CA ASN A 349 1.49 23.80 -4.77
C ASN A 349 1.03 23.29 -6.16
N HIS A 350 1.86 22.45 -6.79
CA HIS A 350 1.74 21.96 -8.16
C HIS A 350 2.20 20.49 -8.22
N PRO A 351 1.74 19.69 -9.19
CA PRO A 351 2.34 18.38 -9.48
C PRO A 351 3.87 18.39 -9.56
N THR A 352 4.46 17.23 -9.27
CA THR A 352 5.84 16.91 -9.65
C THR A 352 6.03 17.03 -11.17
N CYS A 353 7.29 17.14 -11.58
CA CYS A 353 7.67 17.39 -12.98
C CYS A 353 7.11 16.30 -13.92
N GLU A 354 6.56 16.71 -15.07
CA GLU A 354 5.99 15.81 -16.06
C GLU A 354 7.07 14.94 -16.75
N GLY A 355 6.81 13.64 -16.87
CA GLY A 355 7.71 12.67 -17.49
C GLY A 355 8.60 11.91 -16.49
N ASN A 356 9.59 11.18 -16.99
CA ASN A 356 10.28 10.17 -16.20
C ASN A 356 11.36 10.77 -15.26
N ARG A 357 11.33 10.42 -13.96
CA ARG A 357 12.40 10.71 -12.97
C ARG A 357 13.68 9.91 -13.25
N PHE A 358 13.53 8.78 -13.94
CA PHE A 358 14.58 7.81 -14.20
C PHE A 358 14.69 7.52 -15.70
N ASP A 359 15.89 7.14 -16.11
CA ASP A 359 16.18 6.57 -17.43
C ASP A 359 17.06 5.34 -17.18
N ALA A 360 16.74 4.23 -17.85
CA ALA A 360 17.24 2.93 -17.46
C ALA A 360 17.16 1.86 -18.55
N GLN A 361 18.01 0.85 -18.42
CA GLN A 361 18.10 -0.28 -19.33
C GLN A 361 18.53 -1.56 -18.59
N THR A 362 18.09 -2.70 -19.09
CA THR A 362 18.52 -4.02 -18.62
C THR A 362 19.99 -4.27 -18.96
N CYS A 363 20.64 -5.12 -18.17
CA CYS A 363 22.02 -5.54 -18.37
C CYS A 363 22.27 -6.90 -17.72
N ASN A 364 23.28 -7.63 -18.21
CA ASN A 364 23.64 -8.95 -17.69
C ASN A 364 22.43 -9.92 -17.61
N VAL A 365 21.72 -10.06 -18.72
CA VAL A 365 20.46 -10.82 -18.85
C VAL A 365 20.63 -12.34 -18.81
N GLN A 366 21.85 -12.86 -18.96
CA GLN A 366 22.15 -14.28 -18.76
C GLN A 366 21.76 -14.74 -17.35
N ALA A 367 21.13 -15.90 -17.20
CA ALA A 367 20.77 -16.46 -15.89
C ALA A 367 22.01 -16.66 -14.98
N CYS A 368 21.85 -16.56 -13.66
CA CYS A 368 22.91 -16.97 -12.73
C CYS A 368 22.89 -18.48 -12.50
N ASP A 369 24.05 -19.05 -12.16
CA ASP A 369 24.13 -20.42 -11.64
C ASP A 369 23.32 -20.54 -10.34
N GLY A 370 22.32 -21.43 -10.32
CA GLY A 370 21.45 -21.66 -9.16
C GLY A 370 20.18 -20.81 -9.10
N ASP A 371 19.96 -19.91 -10.07
CA ASP A 371 18.66 -19.27 -10.26
C ASP A 371 17.58 -20.33 -10.56
N SER A 372 16.42 -20.20 -9.94
CA SER A 372 15.25 -21.01 -10.28
C SER A 372 14.68 -20.59 -11.64
N THR A 373 14.26 -21.58 -12.44
CA THR A 373 13.45 -21.35 -13.65
C THR A 373 11.98 -21.07 -13.33
N ASP A 374 11.49 -21.49 -12.16
CA ASP A 374 10.20 -21.06 -11.62
C ASP A 374 10.31 -19.65 -11.03
N GLU A 375 9.51 -18.72 -11.53
CA GLU A 375 9.55 -17.30 -11.17
C GLU A 375 9.16 -17.05 -9.71
N THR A 376 8.24 -17.83 -9.14
CA THR A 376 7.80 -17.69 -7.73
C THR A 376 8.95 -18.00 -6.76
N THR A 377 9.67 -19.08 -7.05
CA THR A 377 10.88 -19.47 -6.32
C THR A 377 12.01 -18.47 -6.56
N LEU A 378 12.19 -17.98 -7.79
CA LEU A 378 13.18 -16.94 -8.10
C LEU A 378 12.92 -15.65 -7.32
N LYS A 379 11.67 -15.16 -7.28
CA LYS A 379 11.25 -14.03 -6.45
C LYS A 379 11.60 -14.25 -4.97
N THR A 380 11.38 -15.46 -4.45
CA THR A 380 11.73 -15.81 -3.05
C THR A 380 13.25 -15.82 -2.82
N GLN A 381 14.04 -16.33 -3.78
CA GLN A 381 15.50 -16.24 -3.76
C GLN A 381 15.97 -14.78 -3.72
N ARG A 382 15.41 -13.91 -4.59
CA ARG A 382 15.76 -12.48 -4.65
C ARG A 382 15.36 -11.70 -3.38
N ALA A 383 14.21 -12.01 -2.77
CA ALA A 383 13.83 -11.43 -1.49
C ALA A 383 14.81 -11.81 -0.37
N SER A 384 15.22 -13.08 -0.34
CA SER A 384 16.24 -13.57 0.62
C SER A 384 17.62 -12.96 0.39
N GLU A 385 18.03 -12.64 -0.86
CA GLU A 385 19.26 -11.86 -1.12
C GLU A 385 19.23 -10.51 -0.38
N THR A 386 18.09 -9.82 -0.37
CA THR A 386 17.92 -8.53 0.33
C THR A 386 17.97 -8.70 1.84
N CYS A 387 17.24 -9.66 2.40
CA CYS A 387 17.24 -9.92 3.84
C CYS A 387 18.62 -10.34 4.37
N ALA A 388 19.34 -11.19 3.63
CA ALA A 388 20.71 -11.54 3.96
C ALA A 388 21.64 -10.31 3.98
N LEU A 389 21.50 -9.37 3.06
CA LEU A 389 22.28 -8.13 3.04
C LEU A 389 21.90 -7.18 4.18
N LEU A 390 20.61 -7.04 4.50
CA LEU A 390 20.15 -6.21 5.62
C LEU A 390 20.66 -6.72 6.97
N VAL A 391 20.61 -8.04 7.20
CA VAL A 391 21.17 -8.67 8.42
C VAL A 391 22.69 -8.58 8.45
N THR A 392 23.38 -8.88 7.34
CA THR A 392 24.87 -8.95 7.32
C THR A 392 25.54 -7.56 7.47
N ASN A 393 24.83 -6.49 7.14
CA ASN A 393 25.33 -5.12 7.30
C ASN A 393 24.74 -4.40 8.55
N ASP A 394 24.20 -5.16 9.51
CA ASP A 394 23.59 -4.66 10.76
C ASP A 394 22.50 -3.57 10.55
N VAL A 395 21.78 -3.62 9.41
CA VAL A 395 20.68 -2.70 9.08
C VAL A 395 19.37 -3.14 9.76
N ILE A 396 19.20 -4.44 9.98
CA ILE A 396 18.13 -5.02 10.78
C ILE A 396 18.69 -6.03 11.77
N ASP A 397 18.07 -6.12 12.95
CA ASP A 397 18.56 -6.94 14.06
C ASP A 397 18.47 -8.45 13.76
N SER A 398 19.62 -9.14 13.81
CA SER A 398 19.74 -10.58 13.63
C SER A 398 19.10 -11.43 14.74
N GLU A 399 18.83 -10.85 15.92
CA GLU A 399 18.06 -11.51 16.98
C GLU A 399 16.55 -11.54 16.69
N VAL A 400 16.08 -10.64 15.82
CA VAL A 400 14.66 -10.46 15.46
C VAL A 400 14.35 -11.03 14.07
N TYR A 401 15.26 -10.88 13.10
CA TYR A 401 15.06 -11.23 11.69
C TYR A 401 16.06 -12.26 11.17
N ARG A 402 15.57 -13.13 10.27
CA ARG A 402 16.37 -14.11 9.53
C ARG A 402 16.88 -13.49 8.23
N SER A 403 17.88 -14.15 7.65
CA SER A 403 18.40 -13.83 6.31
C SER A 403 17.51 -14.33 5.17
N THR A 404 16.41 -15.02 5.47
CA THR A 404 15.40 -15.45 4.50
C THR A 404 14.23 -14.47 4.45
N GLY A 405 13.54 -14.43 3.31
CA GLY A 405 12.37 -13.56 3.14
C GLY A 405 11.62 -13.83 1.84
N SER A 406 10.52 -13.11 1.67
CA SER A 406 9.57 -13.26 0.56
C SER A 406 9.13 -11.90 0.01
N VAL A 407 8.51 -11.92 -1.18
CA VAL A 407 7.86 -10.73 -1.75
C VAL A 407 6.69 -10.33 -0.87
N TYR A 408 6.64 -9.05 -0.51
CA TYR A 408 5.50 -8.50 0.21
C TYR A 408 4.28 -8.39 -0.72
N SER A 409 3.37 -9.36 -0.61
CA SER A 409 2.17 -9.45 -1.46
C SER A 409 0.94 -8.90 -0.75
N SER A 410 0.46 -7.72 -1.16
CA SER A 410 -0.82 -7.18 -0.70
C SER A 410 -1.40 -6.19 -1.72
N THR A 411 -2.74 -6.11 -1.81
CA THR A 411 -3.46 -5.28 -2.80
C THR A 411 -3.44 -3.77 -2.51
N ARG A 412 -2.39 -3.27 -1.86
CA ARG A 412 -2.18 -1.85 -1.46
C ARG A 412 -0.71 -1.44 -1.48
N HIS A 413 0.20 -2.36 -1.81
CA HIS A 413 1.64 -2.16 -1.65
C HIS A 413 2.39 -2.99 -2.70
N GLY A 414 3.54 -2.51 -3.15
CA GLY A 414 4.13 -2.99 -4.41
C GLY A 414 4.79 -4.36 -4.31
N GLN A 415 4.69 -5.15 -5.38
CA GLN A 415 5.35 -6.46 -5.54
C GLN A 415 6.89 -6.41 -5.56
N CYS A 416 7.45 -5.22 -5.39
CA CYS A 416 8.89 -4.95 -5.35
C CYS A 416 9.37 -4.53 -3.94
N GLU A 417 8.60 -4.88 -2.92
CA GLU A 417 8.90 -4.74 -1.50
C GLU A 417 9.24 -6.12 -0.89
N VAL A 418 10.15 -6.15 0.10
CA VAL A 418 10.65 -7.38 0.77
C VAL A 418 10.13 -7.46 2.20
N LEU A 419 9.61 -8.63 2.56
CA LEU A 419 9.32 -9.05 3.92
C LEU A 419 10.37 -10.08 4.36
N CYS A 420 11.14 -9.76 5.42
CA CYS A 420 12.10 -10.70 6.00
C CYS A 420 11.45 -11.55 7.07
N ASP A 421 11.78 -12.84 7.09
CA ASP A 421 11.21 -13.79 8.04
C ASP A 421 11.69 -13.48 9.46
N THR A 422 10.85 -13.67 10.46
CA THR A 422 11.18 -13.39 11.85
C THR A 422 11.77 -14.60 12.56
N VAL A 423 12.54 -14.37 13.63
CA VAL A 423 12.87 -15.41 14.61
C VAL A 423 11.60 -15.76 15.41
N ASP A 424 11.48 -17.02 15.82
CA ASP A 424 10.27 -17.52 16.47
C ASP A 424 10.10 -16.92 17.88
N GLY A 425 8.99 -16.21 18.11
CA GLY A 425 8.68 -15.58 19.40
C GLY A 425 9.21 -14.15 19.57
N SER A 426 9.77 -13.53 18.53
CA SER A 426 10.18 -12.13 18.56
C SER A 426 8.99 -11.18 18.38
N ASP A 427 8.87 -10.18 19.25
CA ASP A 427 7.86 -9.12 19.14
C ASP A 427 8.24 -8.14 18.02
N VAL A 428 7.63 -8.32 16.83
CA VAL A 428 7.85 -7.42 15.70
C VAL A 428 6.77 -6.34 15.60
N PRO A 429 7.13 -5.07 15.28
CA PRO A 429 6.14 -4.05 14.95
C PRO A 429 5.22 -4.50 13.81
N SER A 430 3.96 -4.05 13.83
CA SER A 430 2.93 -4.46 12.87
C SER A 430 3.14 -3.96 11.42
N PHE A 431 4.22 -3.21 11.17
CA PHE A 431 4.56 -2.63 9.87
C PHE A 431 6.05 -2.79 9.56
N THR A 432 6.50 -4.03 9.48
CA THR A 432 7.90 -4.43 9.34
C THR A 432 8.23 -4.75 7.88
N ARG A 433 8.53 -3.70 7.11
CA ARG A 433 9.02 -3.79 5.73
C ARG A 433 10.43 -3.22 5.68
N PHE A 434 11.39 -4.03 5.27
CA PHE A 434 12.80 -3.70 5.47
C PHE A 434 13.56 -3.37 4.21
N GLY A 435 13.00 -3.65 3.03
CA GLY A 435 13.61 -3.11 1.83
C GLY A 435 12.93 -3.45 0.53
N LEU A 436 13.68 -3.15 -0.54
CA LEU A 436 13.28 -3.33 -1.91
C LEU A 436 13.72 -4.68 -2.47
N MET A 437 12.94 -5.22 -3.38
CA MET A 437 13.39 -6.33 -4.22
C MET A 437 14.63 -5.90 -5.04
N PRO A 438 15.63 -6.78 -5.24
CA PRO A 438 16.80 -6.47 -6.05
C PRO A 438 16.42 -6.02 -7.46
N GLN A 439 17.05 -4.97 -7.97
CA GLN A 439 16.65 -4.41 -9.26
C GLN A 439 16.86 -5.41 -10.41
N GLY A 440 15.82 -5.58 -11.24
CA GLY A 440 15.72 -6.56 -12.31
C GLY A 440 14.95 -7.85 -11.94
N THR A 441 14.53 -8.01 -10.68
CA THR A 441 13.62 -9.11 -10.27
C THR A 441 12.31 -9.02 -11.07
N PRO A 442 11.82 -10.11 -11.69
CA PRO A 442 10.50 -10.13 -12.32
C PRO A 442 9.38 -9.71 -11.35
N CYS A 443 8.36 -9.03 -11.86
CA CYS A 443 7.15 -8.64 -11.14
C CYS A 443 5.98 -8.52 -12.13
N THR A 444 4.75 -8.40 -11.62
CA THR A 444 3.53 -8.27 -12.44
C THR A 444 2.95 -6.88 -12.20
N ALA A 445 2.81 -6.05 -13.23
CA ALA A 445 2.24 -4.71 -13.06
C ALA A 445 0.74 -4.80 -12.72
N GLU A 446 0.22 -3.90 -11.88
CA GLU A 446 -1.19 -3.95 -11.45
C GLU A 446 -2.19 -3.70 -12.59
N ASP A 447 -1.74 -3.05 -13.67
CA ASP A 447 -2.51 -2.80 -14.90
C ASP A 447 -2.46 -3.96 -15.92
N GLU A 448 -1.72 -5.04 -15.65
CA GLU A 448 -1.75 -6.24 -16.50
C GLU A 448 -3.02 -7.04 -16.20
N ASN A 449 -4.03 -6.97 -17.08
CA ASN A 449 -5.10 -7.95 -17.03
C ASN A 449 -4.50 -9.34 -17.29
N GLN A 450 -5.13 -10.37 -16.74
CA GLN A 450 -4.76 -11.76 -17.08
C GLN A 450 -4.82 -12.03 -18.60
N TRP A 451 -5.64 -11.28 -19.34
CA TRP A 451 -5.71 -11.32 -20.80
C TRP A 451 -4.47 -10.73 -21.48
N ASP A 452 -3.94 -9.60 -20.99
CA ASP A 452 -2.75 -8.93 -21.56
C ASP A 452 -1.47 -9.76 -21.34
N ARG A 453 -1.44 -10.54 -20.25
CA ARG A 453 -0.37 -11.50 -19.94
C ARG A 453 -0.32 -12.70 -20.87
N ASP A 454 -1.48 -13.17 -21.33
CA ASP A 454 -1.58 -14.37 -22.16
C ASP A 454 -1.42 -14.03 -23.67
N ASP A 455 -1.72 -12.79 -24.11
CA ASP A 455 -1.81 -12.30 -25.51
C ASP A 455 -0.49 -12.33 -26.35
N TRP A 456 0.45 -13.27 -26.19
CA TRP A 456 1.74 -13.25 -26.91
C TRP A 456 1.61 -13.23 -28.45
N PRO A 457 2.26 -12.31 -29.20
CA PRO A 457 3.19 -11.24 -28.84
C PRO A 457 2.53 -9.84 -28.79
N ARG A 458 1.19 -9.78 -28.84
CA ARG A 458 0.40 -8.63 -28.41
C ARG A 458 0.46 -8.40 -26.89
N GLY A 459 1.02 -9.35 -26.13
CA GLY A 459 1.61 -9.11 -24.81
C GLY A 459 2.54 -7.91 -24.97
N PRO A 460 2.14 -6.73 -24.47
CA PRO A 460 2.60 -5.45 -25.00
C PRO A 460 4.10 -5.42 -24.76
N GLY A 461 4.91 -5.27 -25.82
CA GLY A 461 6.29 -5.78 -25.92
C GLY A 461 7.26 -5.31 -24.83
N TYR A 462 7.05 -5.80 -23.63
CA TYR A 462 7.56 -5.30 -22.37
C TYR A 462 7.81 -6.47 -21.43
N THR A 463 8.79 -6.30 -20.55
CA THR A 463 9.00 -7.15 -19.38
C THR A 463 8.87 -6.29 -18.13
N SER A 464 7.99 -6.70 -17.22
CA SER A 464 7.77 -6.03 -15.94
C SER A 464 8.80 -6.51 -14.92
N MET A 465 9.60 -5.59 -14.37
CA MET A 465 10.62 -5.91 -13.39
C MET A 465 10.84 -4.80 -12.35
N CYS A 466 11.33 -5.20 -11.19
CA CYS A 466 11.54 -4.30 -10.08
C CYS A 466 12.64 -3.28 -10.36
N MET A 467 12.27 -2.01 -10.25
CA MET A 467 13.15 -0.84 -10.26
C MET A 467 12.71 0.09 -9.15
N ASP A 468 13.63 0.54 -8.30
CA ASP A 468 13.34 1.50 -7.23
C ASP A 468 12.20 1.13 -6.25
N GLY A 469 11.85 -0.16 -6.19
CA GLY A 469 10.73 -0.65 -5.40
C GLY A 469 9.38 -0.53 -6.12
N TYR A 470 9.36 -0.08 -7.36
CA TYR A 470 8.21 -0.11 -8.27
C TYR A 470 8.35 -1.27 -9.26
N CYS A 471 7.21 -1.74 -9.78
CA CYS A 471 7.18 -2.72 -10.85
C CYS A 471 7.08 -1.99 -12.18
N GLU A 472 8.20 -1.88 -12.88
CA GLU A 472 8.35 -1.00 -14.05
C GLU A 472 8.41 -1.79 -15.36
N LYS A 473 7.89 -1.21 -16.43
CA LYS A 473 7.83 -1.83 -17.77
C LYS A 473 9.06 -1.47 -18.61
N PHE A 474 9.77 -2.49 -19.10
CA PHE A 474 10.94 -2.35 -19.97
C PHE A 474 10.66 -2.96 -21.35
N GLY A 475 10.91 -2.23 -22.42
CA GLY A 475 10.64 -2.63 -23.80
C GLY A 475 11.36 -3.91 -24.24
N CYS A 476 11.04 -4.37 -25.44
CA CYS A 476 11.73 -5.47 -26.12
C CYS A 476 13.22 -5.17 -26.39
N ASP A 477 13.56 -3.88 -26.43
CA ASP A 477 14.93 -3.33 -26.49
C ASP A 477 15.63 -3.28 -25.11
N GLY A 478 14.94 -3.76 -24.07
CA GLY A 478 15.41 -3.76 -22.69
C GLY A 478 15.47 -2.37 -22.04
N HIS A 479 14.87 -1.32 -22.62
CA HIS A 479 14.87 0.04 -22.06
C HIS A 479 13.58 0.35 -21.28
N PHE A 480 13.67 1.12 -20.21
CA PHE A 480 12.52 1.59 -19.44
C PHE A 480 11.61 2.46 -20.32
N ASN A 481 10.32 2.12 -20.44
CA ASN A 481 9.41 2.70 -21.44
C ASN A 481 9.95 2.64 -22.89
N GLY A 482 10.72 1.60 -23.21
CA GLY A 482 11.34 1.38 -24.52
C GLY A 482 10.38 0.89 -25.61
N ALA A 483 10.96 0.39 -26.71
CA ALA A 483 10.23 -0.10 -27.87
C ALA A 483 9.32 -1.30 -27.53
N GLN A 484 8.23 -1.44 -28.30
CA GLN A 484 7.37 -2.63 -28.30
C GLN A 484 7.69 -3.51 -29.52
N TYR A 485 7.24 -4.76 -29.48
CA TYR A 485 7.16 -5.57 -30.69
C TYR A 485 6.04 -5.05 -31.60
N ASP A 486 6.27 -5.11 -32.91
CA ASP A 486 5.23 -4.91 -33.93
C ASP A 486 4.37 -6.19 -34.09
N GLU A 487 3.35 -6.17 -34.96
CA GLU A 487 2.51 -7.36 -35.21
C GLU A 487 3.32 -8.52 -35.79
N CYS A 488 4.51 -8.24 -36.34
CA CYS A 488 5.49 -9.19 -36.85
C CYS A 488 6.52 -9.68 -35.81
N GLY A 489 6.38 -9.32 -34.53
CA GLY A 489 7.32 -9.75 -33.48
C GLY A 489 8.71 -9.11 -33.61
N VAL A 490 8.85 -8.05 -34.40
CA VAL A 490 10.10 -7.28 -34.55
C VAL A 490 10.09 -6.12 -33.56
N CYS A 491 11.14 -6.06 -32.74
CA CYS A 491 11.27 -5.01 -31.73
C CYS A 491 11.48 -3.64 -32.38
N GLY A 492 10.56 -2.71 -32.15
CA GLY A 492 10.53 -1.40 -32.80
C GLY A 492 10.28 -1.47 -34.31
N GLY A 493 9.62 -2.53 -34.78
CA GLY A 493 9.26 -2.74 -36.18
C GLY A 493 8.12 -1.84 -36.68
N ASP A 494 7.74 -2.05 -37.94
CA ASP A 494 6.75 -1.27 -38.69
C ASP A 494 5.76 -2.16 -39.48
N ASP A 495 5.57 -3.40 -39.02
CA ASP A 495 4.71 -4.44 -39.61
C ASP A 495 5.10 -4.87 -41.04
N SER A 496 6.27 -4.45 -41.55
CA SER A 496 6.70 -4.70 -42.94
C SER A 496 7.37 -6.05 -43.19
N THR A 497 7.74 -6.78 -42.13
CA THR A 497 8.53 -8.03 -42.24
C THR A 497 7.69 -9.31 -42.38
N CYS A 498 6.37 -9.21 -42.25
CA CYS A 498 5.44 -10.34 -42.33
C CYS A 498 4.10 -9.90 -42.97
N ASP A 499 3.30 -10.88 -43.40
CA ASP A 499 1.90 -10.63 -43.75
C ASP A 499 1.04 -10.85 -42.49
N VAL A 500 0.51 -9.77 -41.89
CA VAL A 500 -0.38 -9.91 -40.72
C VAL A 500 -1.78 -10.36 -41.15
N ILE A 501 -2.27 -11.44 -40.55
CA ILE A 501 -3.57 -12.03 -40.86
C ILE A 501 -4.47 -11.97 -39.62
N SER A 502 -5.47 -11.11 -39.65
CA SER A 502 -6.49 -10.98 -38.60
C SER A 502 -7.91 -11.07 -39.17
N GLY A 503 -8.87 -11.45 -38.33
CA GLY A 503 -10.27 -11.58 -38.74
C GLY A 503 -11.17 -12.16 -37.66
N PHE A 504 -12.48 -12.09 -37.89
CA PHE A 504 -13.51 -12.66 -37.02
C PHE A 504 -14.34 -13.67 -37.79
N ASP A 505 -14.66 -14.80 -37.15
CA ASP A 505 -15.57 -15.80 -37.70
C ASP A 505 -16.87 -15.83 -36.89
N ASN A 506 -17.96 -15.38 -37.53
CA ASN A 506 -19.31 -15.35 -36.98
C ASN A 506 -20.24 -16.38 -37.65
N ALA A 507 -19.69 -17.35 -38.38
CA ALA A 507 -20.50 -18.28 -39.17
C ALA A 507 -21.08 -19.39 -38.28
N THR A 508 -22.42 -19.54 -38.29
CA THR A 508 -23.12 -20.60 -37.55
C THR A 508 -22.63 -21.99 -37.96
N GLN A 509 -22.30 -22.83 -36.97
CA GLN A 509 -21.74 -24.14 -37.21
C GLN A 509 -22.82 -25.15 -37.68
N THR A 510 -22.50 -25.92 -38.72
CA THR A 510 -23.39 -26.91 -39.33
C THR A 510 -23.28 -28.28 -38.66
N GLN A 511 -24.40 -29.00 -38.55
CA GLN A 511 -24.47 -30.31 -37.92
C GLN A 511 -23.77 -31.39 -38.78
N GLY A 512 -22.78 -32.08 -38.20
CA GLY A 512 -22.24 -33.34 -38.72
C GLY A 512 -20.75 -33.38 -39.07
N GLU A 513 -20.10 -32.25 -39.36
CA GLU A 513 -18.69 -32.20 -39.81
C GLU A 513 -17.85 -31.19 -39.03
N ARG A 514 -16.54 -31.44 -38.92
CA ARG A 514 -15.58 -30.51 -38.34
C ARG A 514 -15.32 -29.36 -39.31
N ARG A 515 -15.58 -28.12 -38.90
CA ARG A 515 -15.29 -26.96 -39.75
C ARG A 515 -13.84 -26.52 -39.54
N ILE A 516 -13.10 -26.33 -40.63
CA ILE A 516 -11.78 -25.70 -40.60
C ILE A 516 -11.98 -24.19 -40.36
N LEU A 517 -11.31 -23.64 -39.36
CA LEU A 517 -11.20 -22.19 -39.11
C LEU A 517 -10.00 -21.60 -39.86
N ALA A 518 -8.84 -22.22 -39.70
CA ALA A 518 -7.59 -21.75 -40.27
C ALA A 518 -6.70 -22.93 -40.71
N THR A 519 -5.85 -22.67 -41.69
CA THR A 519 -4.73 -23.55 -42.06
C THR A 519 -3.48 -22.70 -42.02
N LEU A 520 -2.65 -22.95 -41.02
CA LEU A 520 -1.47 -22.16 -40.69
C LEU A 520 -0.27 -22.73 -41.47
N PRO A 521 0.43 -21.92 -42.29
CA PRO A 521 1.58 -22.38 -43.06
C PRO A 521 2.82 -22.55 -42.18
N VAL A 522 3.81 -23.31 -42.68
CA VAL A 522 5.17 -23.31 -42.10
C VAL A 522 5.70 -21.88 -42.04
N GLY A 523 6.28 -21.50 -40.91
CA GLY A 523 6.73 -20.13 -40.65
C GLY A 523 5.67 -19.22 -40.05
N ALA A 524 4.42 -19.67 -39.85
CA ALA A 524 3.46 -18.93 -39.04
C ALA A 524 3.95 -18.84 -37.59
N PHE A 525 4.07 -17.61 -37.11
CA PHE A 525 4.36 -17.21 -35.74
C PHE A 525 3.23 -16.26 -35.29
N ASN A 526 3.19 -15.85 -34.02
CA ASN A 526 2.09 -15.02 -33.51
C ASN A 526 0.72 -15.68 -33.79
N ILE A 527 0.55 -16.91 -33.31
CA ILE A 527 -0.67 -17.68 -33.57
C ILE A 527 -1.60 -17.51 -32.38
N GLN A 528 -2.79 -16.94 -32.62
CA GLN A 528 -3.77 -16.68 -31.57
C GLN A 528 -5.21 -16.90 -32.03
N PHE A 529 -6.05 -17.44 -31.15
CA PHE A 529 -7.50 -17.55 -31.35
C PHE A 529 -8.26 -17.19 -30.08
N TRP A 530 -9.19 -16.26 -30.23
CA TRP A 530 -10.05 -15.71 -29.17
C TRP A 530 -11.49 -16.16 -29.37
N PHE A 531 -12.19 -16.43 -28.26
CA PHE A 531 -13.61 -16.79 -28.28
C PHE A 531 -14.38 -16.03 -27.20
N THR A 532 -15.71 -16.01 -27.32
CA THR A 532 -16.59 -15.51 -26.26
C THR A 532 -17.15 -16.67 -25.43
N TYR A 533 -17.44 -16.39 -24.16
CA TYR A 533 -17.80 -17.41 -23.17
C TYR A 533 -19.10 -18.15 -23.51
N SER A 534 -20.03 -17.46 -24.18
CA SER A 534 -21.26 -18.05 -24.72
C SER A 534 -20.99 -19.06 -25.83
N GLU A 535 -20.05 -18.76 -26.73
CA GLU A 535 -19.73 -19.61 -27.87
C GLU A 535 -18.88 -20.83 -27.47
N MET A 536 -17.93 -20.67 -26.53
CA MET A 536 -17.07 -21.78 -26.10
C MET A 536 -17.77 -22.87 -25.29
N ARG A 537 -18.92 -22.57 -24.66
CA ARG A 537 -19.77 -23.60 -24.05
C ARG A 537 -20.37 -24.58 -25.07
N GLN A 538 -20.35 -24.24 -26.36
CA GLN A 538 -20.96 -25.02 -27.44
C GLN A 538 -19.94 -25.45 -28.51
N ASN A 539 -18.85 -24.71 -28.69
CA ASN A 539 -17.80 -24.93 -29.67
C ASN A 539 -16.43 -25.05 -28.98
N TYR A 540 -15.65 -26.09 -29.27
CA TYR A 540 -14.26 -26.24 -28.79
C TYR A 540 -13.28 -26.00 -29.94
N ILE A 541 -12.04 -25.63 -29.66
CA ILE A 541 -10.99 -25.60 -30.69
C ILE A 541 -10.21 -26.91 -30.70
N GLU A 542 -9.83 -27.36 -31.90
CA GLU A 542 -9.02 -28.56 -32.11
C GLU A 542 -7.89 -28.24 -33.11
N ILE A 543 -6.69 -28.78 -32.85
CA ILE A 543 -5.50 -28.66 -33.69
C ILE A 543 -5.24 -30.02 -34.35
N TYR A 544 -5.03 -29.99 -35.65
CA TYR A 544 -4.67 -31.15 -36.47
C TYR A 544 -3.40 -30.89 -37.26
N THR A 545 -2.69 -31.95 -37.64
CA THR A 545 -1.70 -31.87 -38.72
C THR A 545 -2.42 -31.69 -40.06
N LYS A 546 -1.66 -31.34 -41.11
CA LYS A 546 -2.17 -31.27 -42.48
C LYS A 546 -2.75 -32.59 -43.00
N GLU A 547 -2.28 -33.73 -42.49
CA GLU A 547 -2.71 -35.09 -42.83
C GLU A 547 -3.87 -35.59 -41.95
N ASP A 548 -4.60 -34.68 -41.28
CA ASP A 548 -5.73 -34.96 -40.38
C ASP A 548 -5.38 -35.81 -39.14
N ALA A 549 -4.10 -35.91 -38.76
CA ALA A 549 -3.74 -36.47 -37.46
C ALA A 549 -4.06 -35.49 -36.32
N ILE A 550 -4.54 -35.99 -35.19
CA ILE A 550 -4.90 -35.18 -34.02
C ILE A 550 -3.63 -34.70 -33.31
N VAL A 551 -3.50 -33.39 -33.13
CA VAL A 551 -2.50 -32.76 -32.25
C VAL A 551 -3.15 -32.43 -30.90
N LEU A 552 -4.28 -31.72 -30.93
CA LEU A 552 -5.10 -31.39 -29.77
C LEU A 552 -6.57 -31.55 -30.17
N ALA A 553 -7.34 -32.39 -29.47
CA ALA A 553 -8.77 -32.54 -29.73
C ALA A 553 -9.56 -32.68 -28.44
N SER A 554 -10.83 -32.25 -28.48
CA SER A 554 -11.72 -32.26 -27.33
C SER A 554 -12.35 -33.65 -27.14
N TYR A 555 -12.28 -34.21 -25.91
CA TYR A 555 -12.94 -35.48 -25.59
C TYR A 555 -14.17 -35.24 -24.71
N ARG A 556 -15.38 -35.35 -25.28
CA ARG A 556 -16.63 -35.33 -24.51
C ARG A 556 -16.81 -36.63 -23.72
N SER A 557 -16.34 -36.63 -22.48
CA SER A 557 -16.99 -37.37 -21.40
C SER A 557 -17.56 -36.38 -20.37
N VAL A 558 -18.55 -36.84 -19.59
CA VAL A 558 -19.65 -35.99 -19.06
C VAL A 558 -19.23 -34.88 -18.07
N ASN A 559 -17.97 -34.80 -17.65
CA ASN A 559 -17.48 -33.86 -16.64
C ASN A 559 -16.11 -33.19 -16.96
N TRP A 560 -15.57 -33.32 -18.18
CA TRP A 560 -14.17 -32.93 -18.43
C TRP A 560 -14.03 -31.87 -19.54
N ILE A 561 -13.39 -30.77 -19.19
CA ILE A 561 -12.97 -29.68 -20.06
C ILE A 561 -11.45 -29.76 -20.18
N PHE A 562 -10.92 -29.59 -21.39
CA PHE A 562 -9.47 -29.61 -21.62
C PHE A 562 -8.89 -28.21 -21.40
N ILE A 563 -7.84 -28.13 -20.58
CA ILE A 563 -6.99 -26.97 -20.34
C ILE A 563 -5.56 -27.51 -20.37
N THR A 564 -4.65 -26.88 -21.12
CA THR A 564 -3.23 -27.27 -21.06
C THR A 564 -2.60 -26.78 -19.75
N GLY A 565 -2.99 -25.58 -19.30
CA GLY A 565 -2.41 -24.92 -18.14
C GLY A 565 -0.90 -24.80 -18.32
N ASP A 566 -0.16 -25.13 -17.27
CA ASP A 566 1.31 -25.14 -17.25
C ASP A 566 1.94 -26.31 -18.06
N ASN A 567 1.13 -27.12 -18.76
CA ASN A 567 1.57 -28.27 -19.55
C ASN A 567 1.14 -28.12 -21.02
N PRO A 568 1.82 -27.27 -21.82
CA PRO A 568 1.49 -27.07 -23.23
C PRO A 568 1.65 -28.33 -24.07
N VAL A 569 0.99 -28.34 -25.23
CA VAL A 569 1.18 -29.39 -26.24
C VAL A 569 2.29 -28.97 -27.19
N SER A 570 3.40 -29.72 -27.20
CA SER A 570 4.48 -29.50 -28.17
C SER A 570 4.09 -30.06 -29.54
N TYR A 571 4.05 -29.21 -30.57
CA TYR A 571 3.85 -29.59 -31.97
C TYR A 571 4.48 -28.57 -32.92
N ALA A 572 5.05 -29.03 -34.02
CA ALA A 572 5.71 -28.18 -35.03
C ALA A 572 6.80 -27.27 -34.44
N ASP A 573 7.60 -27.82 -33.52
CA ASP A 573 8.67 -27.16 -32.75
C ASP A 573 8.23 -25.90 -31.97
N THR A 574 6.95 -25.78 -31.62
CA THR A 574 6.43 -24.75 -30.71
C THR A 574 5.51 -25.34 -29.64
N GLU A 575 5.28 -24.57 -28.58
CA GLU A 575 4.39 -24.94 -27.48
C GLU A 575 3.01 -24.31 -27.69
N TRP A 576 1.97 -25.15 -27.69
CA TRP A 576 0.59 -24.74 -27.86
C TRP A 576 -0.12 -24.72 -26.51
N HIS A 577 -0.61 -23.54 -26.14
CA HIS A 577 -1.25 -23.27 -24.86
C HIS A 577 -2.74 -22.98 -25.09
N PHE A 578 -3.60 -23.69 -24.36
CA PHE A 578 -5.05 -23.50 -24.40
C PHE A 578 -5.61 -23.31 -22.99
N ASN A 579 -6.17 -22.13 -22.74
CA ASN A 579 -6.79 -21.75 -21.48
C ASN A 579 -8.31 -21.59 -21.69
N TYR A 580 -9.09 -22.52 -21.14
CA TYR A 580 -10.55 -22.49 -21.25
C TYR A 580 -11.20 -21.32 -20.49
N ASN A 581 -10.59 -20.88 -19.39
CA ASN A 581 -11.17 -19.81 -18.56
C ASN A 581 -11.01 -18.45 -19.25
N SER A 582 -9.83 -18.15 -19.82
CA SER A 582 -9.60 -16.96 -20.64
C SER A 582 -10.03 -17.09 -22.10
N GLN A 583 -10.55 -18.27 -22.51
CA GLN A 583 -11.11 -18.56 -23.85
C GLN A 583 -10.11 -18.35 -25.00
N PHE A 584 -8.89 -18.83 -24.80
CA PHE A 584 -7.74 -18.44 -25.58
C PHE A 584 -6.86 -19.63 -25.96
N LEU A 585 -6.49 -19.72 -27.24
CA LEU A 585 -5.45 -20.61 -27.77
C LEU A 585 -4.32 -19.75 -28.33
N HIS A 586 -3.08 -20.05 -27.96
CA HIS A 586 -1.90 -19.44 -28.57
C HIS A 586 -0.74 -20.41 -28.79
N ALA A 587 0.15 -20.02 -29.70
CA ALA A 587 1.49 -20.57 -29.86
C ALA A 587 2.42 -19.49 -30.43
N GLU A 588 3.68 -19.47 -29.97
CA GLU A 588 4.64 -18.46 -30.43
C GLU A 588 5.03 -18.67 -31.90
N GLY A 589 5.22 -19.92 -32.30
CA GLY A 589 5.87 -20.29 -33.56
C GLY A 589 7.37 -19.91 -33.58
N PRO A 590 7.99 -19.75 -34.76
CA PRO A 590 7.45 -20.09 -36.08
C PRO A 590 7.26 -21.60 -36.23
N ILE A 591 6.07 -22.04 -36.64
CA ILE A 591 5.79 -23.48 -36.77
C ILE A 591 6.58 -24.13 -37.90
N THR A 592 7.24 -25.26 -37.62
CA THR A 592 8.06 -25.98 -38.62
C THR A 592 7.24 -26.91 -39.53
N GLU A 593 6.00 -27.20 -39.15
CA GLU A 593 5.01 -27.97 -39.91
C GLU A 593 3.65 -27.24 -39.96
N PRO A 594 2.80 -27.45 -40.99
CA PRO A 594 1.50 -26.78 -41.09
C PRO A 594 0.47 -27.33 -40.08
N ALA A 595 -0.16 -26.43 -39.32
CA ALA A 595 -1.24 -26.75 -38.39
C ALA A 595 -2.63 -26.39 -38.96
N VAL A 596 -3.63 -27.24 -38.73
CA VAL A 596 -5.01 -27.03 -39.17
C VAL A 596 -5.91 -26.86 -37.95
N ILE A 597 -6.50 -25.67 -37.80
CA ILE A 597 -7.36 -25.30 -36.69
C ILE A 597 -8.82 -25.59 -37.06
N LYS A 598 -9.53 -26.33 -36.22
CA LYS A 598 -10.90 -26.81 -36.48
C LYS A 598 -11.84 -26.60 -35.30
N LEU A 599 -13.14 -26.53 -35.58
CA LEU A 599 -14.22 -26.61 -34.59
C LEU A 599 -15.00 -27.93 -34.77
N PRO A 600 -15.29 -28.69 -33.69
CA PRO A 600 -16.11 -29.91 -33.73
C PRO A 600 -17.60 -29.57 -33.75
N PRO A 601 -18.44 -30.35 -34.44
CA PRO A 601 -19.83 -30.00 -34.73
C PRO A 601 -20.77 -29.94 -33.51
N VAL A 602 -21.75 -29.03 -33.57
CA VAL A 602 -22.85 -28.96 -32.61
C VAL A 602 -23.62 -30.27 -32.60
N VAL A 603 -23.56 -30.93 -31.44
CA VAL A 603 -24.25 -32.15 -30.99
C VAL A 603 -25.19 -32.83 -32.00
N VAL A 604 -24.82 -34.07 -32.36
CA VAL A 604 -25.80 -35.17 -32.47
C VAL A 604 -25.53 -36.12 -31.31
N LEU A 605 -26.58 -36.50 -30.58
CA LEU A 605 -26.51 -37.53 -29.53
C LEU A 605 -26.16 -38.89 -30.16
N VAL A 606 -24.88 -39.29 -30.12
CA VAL A 606 -24.49 -40.65 -30.50
C VAL A 606 -24.83 -41.59 -29.35
N LYS A 607 -25.89 -42.39 -29.55
CA LYS A 607 -26.20 -43.54 -28.69
C LYS A 607 -25.07 -44.55 -28.82
N MET A 608 -24.21 -44.67 -27.81
CA MET A 608 -23.20 -45.73 -27.78
C MET A 608 -23.86 -47.09 -27.51
N ALA A 609 -23.45 -48.09 -28.28
CA ALA A 609 -23.80 -49.49 -28.02
C ALA A 609 -22.89 -50.08 -26.93
N GLU A 610 -23.41 -51.04 -26.17
CA GLU A 610 -22.70 -51.71 -25.09
C GLU A 610 -21.43 -52.42 -25.60
N CYS A 611 -20.26 -52.06 -25.04
CA CYS A 611 -19.00 -52.76 -25.28
C CYS A 611 -18.64 -53.60 -24.05
N GLY A 612 -18.77 -54.93 -24.17
CA GLY A 612 -18.44 -55.88 -23.11
C GLY A 612 -16.94 -56.19 -23.02
N THR A 613 -16.37 -55.89 -21.85
CA THR A 613 -15.23 -56.54 -21.15
C THR A 613 -13.93 -56.96 -21.86
N THR A 614 -13.74 -56.95 -23.18
CA THR A 614 -12.43 -57.32 -23.76
C THR A 614 -12.08 -56.69 -25.12
N ILE A 615 -10.96 -55.96 -25.13
CA ILE A 615 -10.19 -55.44 -26.28
C ILE A 615 -10.77 -54.19 -26.99
N CYS A 616 -10.07 -53.07 -26.80
CA CYS A 616 -9.88 -52.02 -27.80
C CYS A 616 -8.41 -51.58 -27.76
N VAL A 617 -7.65 -51.83 -28.82
CA VAL A 617 -6.26 -51.36 -29.00
C VAL A 617 -6.04 -51.01 -30.48
N LEU A 618 -5.64 -49.77 -30.73
CA LEU A 618 -4.94 -49.23 -31.93
C LEU A 618 -4.52 -47.80 -31.54
N VAL A 619 -3.50 -47.63 -30.69
CA VAL A 619 -2.06 -47.47 -31.02
C VAL A 619 -1.73 -46.07 -31.58
N ASN A 620 -0.85 -45.36 -30.86
CA ASN A 620 -0.20 -44.09 -31.20
C ASN A 620 -1.08 -42.83 -31.33
N VAL A 621 -1.97 -42.63 -30.36
CA VAL A 621 -2.35 -41.28 -29.92
C VAL A 621 -1.73 -41.06 -28.56
N GLN A 622 -0.99 -39.96 -28.35
CA GLN A 622 -0.72 -39.49 -26.99
C GLN A 622 -2.03 -38.94 -26.42
N VAL A 623 -2.83 -39.84 -25.87
CA VAL A 623 -3.91 -39.46 -24.98
C VAL A 623 -3.24 -38.87 -23.75
N VAL A 624 -3.26 -37.54 -23.63
CA VAL A 624 -2.85 -36.82 -22.41
C VAL A 624 -3.95 -37.02 -21.35
N THR A 625 -4.16 -38.28 -20.96
CA THR A 625 -4.77 -38.60 -19.67
C THR A 625 -3.70 -38.32 -18.62
N TRP A 626 -3.76 -37.13 -18.03
CA TRP A 626 -3.24 -36.95 -16.69
C TRP A 626 -3.99 -37.90 -15.76
N VAL A 627 -3.35 -39.02 -15.45
CA VAL A 627 -3.62 -39.71 -14.19
C VAL A 627 -3.03 -38.80 -13.12
N PHE A 628 -3.83 -37.82 -12.68
CA PHE A 628 -3.59 -37.23 -11.37
C PHE A 628 -3.57 -38.37 -10.37
N ASN A 629 -2.45 -38.49 -9.66
CA ASN A 629 -2.33 -39.45 -8.57
C ASN A 629 -3.43 -39.09 -7.58
N ASN A 630 -4.40 -40.00 -7.39
CA ASN A 630 -5.76 -39.63 -6.96
C ASN A 630 -5.86 -39.40 -5.44
N THR A 631 -5.10 -38.40 -4.96
CA THR A 631 -4.96 -37.99 -3.56
C THR A 631 -4.69 -36.48 -3.44
N ARG A 632 -5.50 -35.64 -4.10
CA ARG A 632 -5.85 -34.27 -3.63
C ARG A 632 -7.00 -33.70 -4.45
N CYS A 633 -8.00 -33.17 -3.75
CA CYS A 633 -9.09 -32.41 -4.34
C CYS A 633 -8.59 -31.00 -4.70
N ALA A 634 -8.79 -30.60 -5.96
CA ALA A 634 -8.72 -29.22 -6.45
C ALA A 634 -9.64 -29.17 -7.68
N ASP A 635 -10.65 -28.30 -7.80
CA ASP A 635 -11.14 -27.28 -6.87
C ASP A 635 -12.67 -27.39 -6.67
N ASP A 636 -13.25 -26.42 -5.94
CA ASP A 636 -14.67 -26.27 -5.52
C ASP A 636 -15.10 -27.00 -4.23
N CYS A 637 -15.36 -26.17 -3.20
CA CYS A 637 -15.69 -26.55 -1.81
C CYS A 637 -16.89 -27.49 -1.63
N ARG A 638 -17.71 -27.69 -2.68
CA ARG A 638 -18.87 -28.59 -2.66
C ARG A 638 -18.48 -30.05 -2.44
N GLY A 639 -17.35 -30.50 -3.01
CA GLY A 639 -16.88 -31.88 -2.87
C GLY A 639 -16.48 -32.24 -1.43
N TYR A 640 -15.83 -31.30 -0.73
CA TYR A 640 -15.42 -31.47 0.66
C TYR A 640 -16.62 -31.60 1.63
N CYS A 641 -17.64 -30.75 1.46
CA CYS A 641 -18.85 -30.82 2.30
C CYS A 641 -19.60 -32.15 2.19
N VAL A 642 -19.71 -32.70 0.97
CA VAL A 642 -20.36 -34.00 0.74
C VAL A 642 -19.56 -35.12 1.41
N LEU A 643 -18.24 -35.16 1.23
CA LEU A 643 -17.40 -36.21 1.78
C LEU A 643 -17.40 -36.21 3.33
N SER A 644 -17.29 -35.03 3.97
CA SER A 644 -17.34 -34.92 5.43
C SER A 644 -18.71 -35.30 6.02
N CYS A 645 -19.83 -34.83 5.45
CA CYS A 645 -21.16 -35.18 5.97
C CYS A 645 -21.46 -36.70 5.77
N MET A 646 -20.87 -37.37 4.76
CA MET A 646 -20.97 -38.83 4.61
C MET A 646 -20.11 -39.61 5.62
N VAL A 647 -18.85 -39.23 5.81
CA VAL A 647 -17.94 -39.89 6.77
C VAL A 647 -18.46 -39.74 8.20
N GLU A 648 -18.79 -38.52 8.64
CA GLU A 648 -19.16 -38.24 10.03
C GLU A 648 -20.55 -38.75 10.44
N ARG A 649 -21.49 -38.89 9.49
CA ARG A 649 -22.88 -39.32 9.79
C ARG A 649 -23.14 -40.81 9.53
N TYR A 650 -22.42 -41.42 8.59
CA TYR A 650 -22.67 -42.81 8.16
C TYR A 650 -21.47 -43.74 8.36
N GLY A 651 -20.29 -43.23 8.76
CA GLY A 651 -19.13 -44.05 9.12
C GLY A 651 -18.46 -44.77 7.94
N ILE A 652 -18.67 -44.29 6.71
CA ILE A 652 -18.13 -44.90 5.49
C ILE A 652 -16.79 -44.23 5.16
N GLU A 653 -15.71 -44.75 5.73
CA GLU A 653 -14.36 -44.17 5.57
C GLU A 653 -13.63 -44.64 4.29
N ASN A 654 -14.00 -45.78 3.71
CA ASN A 654 -13.42 -46.30 2.46
C ASN A 654 -14.38 -47.24 1.71
N GLY A 655 -14.66 -46.97 0.44
CA GLY A 655 -15.40 -47.90 -0.43
C GLY A 655 -15.76 -47.33 -1.80
N ASN A 656 -15.69 -48.15 -2.85
CA ASN A 656 -16.31 -47.85 -4.14
C ASN A 656 -17.84 -47.79 -3.96
N VAL A 657 -18.49 -46.81 -4.57
CA VAL A 657 -19.96 -46.71 -4.58
C VAL A 657 -20.55 -47.79 -5.50
N THR A 658 -20.87 -48.95 -4.94
CA THR A 658 -21.51 -50.06 -5.65
C THR A 658 -23.00 -50.16 -5.33
N ALA A 659 -23.83 -49.93 -6.35
CA ALA A 659 -25.20 -50.42 -6.64
C ALA A 659 -26.32 -50.50 -5.56
N ASP A 660 -26.06 -50.59 -4.25
CA ASP A 660 -27.04 -51.04 -3.25
C ASP A 660 -27.86 -49.91 -2.59
N CYS A 661 -27.76 -48.66 -3.05
CA CYS A 661 -28.70 -47.59 -2.71
C CYS A 661 -29.99 -47.72 -3.53
N LEU A 662 -30.81 -48.74 -3.20
CA LEU A 662 -32.12 -48.94 -3.81
C LEU A 662 -33.05 -47.75 -3.53
N CYS A 663 -33.57 -47.17 -4.61
CA CYS A 663 -34.56 -46.09 -4.57
C CYS A 663 -35.94 -46.59 -4.12
N ASP A 664 -36.67 -45.76 -3.38
CA ASP A 664 -38.11 -45.97 -3.14
C ASP A 664 -38.86 -45.83 -4.49
N PRO A 665 -39.61 -46.85 -4.96
CA PRO A 665 -40.34 -46.78 -6.22
C PRO A 665 -41.55 -45.82 -6.24
N GLY A 666 -41.89 -45.21 -5.09
CA GLY A 666 -43.14 -44.45 -4.92
C GLY A 666 -43.13 -42.99 -5.40
N LEU A 667 -41.99 -42.43 -5.82
CA LEU A 667 -41.86 -41.01 -6.16
C LEU A 667 -41.55 -40.81 -7.65
N THR A 668 -42.36 -39.99 -8.31
CA THR A 668 -42.42 -39.84 -9.77
C THR A 668 -41.09 -39.38 -10.38
N THR A 669 -40.61 -40.12 -11.37
CA THR A 669 -39.55 -39.70 -12.28
C THR A 669 -40.05 -38.66 -13.28
N ASP A 670 -39.15 -37.81 -13.75
CA ASP A 670 -39.42 -36.90 -14.86
C ASP A 670 -39.55 -37.70 -16.19
N ALA A 671 -40.55 -37.37 -17.00
CA ALA A 671 -40.92 -38.17 -18.17
C ALA A 671 -40.04 -37.94 -19.41
N GLU A 672 -39.25 -36.86 -19.47
CA GLU A 672 -38.30 -36.60 -20.55
C GLU A 672 -36.89 -37.13 -20.25
N THR A 673 -36.52 -37.21 -18.97
CA THR A 673 -35.15 -37.56 -18.53
C THR A 673 -35.02 -38.86 -17.75
N GLY A 674 -36.12 -39.41 -17.21
CA GLY A 674 -36.14 -40.69 -16.50
C GLY A 674 -35.46 -40.71 -15.12
N LEU A 675 -35.06 -39.55 -14.59
CA LEU A 675 -34.34 -39.43 -13.32
C LEU A 675 -35.26 -39.01 -12.14
N PRO A 676 -34.84 -39.26 -10.89
CA PRO A 676 -35.58 -38.84 -9.69
C PRO A 676 -35.69 -37.31 -9.57
N THR A 677 -36.89 -36.82 -9.29
CA THR A 677 -37.24 -35.38 -9.29
C THR A 677 -36.64 -34.54 -8.16
N TRP A 678 -35.84 -35.12 -7.26
CA TRP A 678 -35.16 -34.41 -6.17
C TRP A 678 -33.79 -33.82 -6.57
N CYS A 679 -33.22 -34.18 -7.72
CA CYS A 679 -31.90 -33.67 -8.12
C CYS A 679 -31.90 -32.27 -8.76
N PHE A 680 -33.01 -31.81 -9.38
CA PHE A 680 -33.03 -30.49 -10.03
C PHE A 680 -34.40 -29.80 -9.99
N ARG A 681 -34.44 -28.61 -9.37
CA ARG A 681 -35.30 -27.49 -9.76
C ARG A 681 -34.47 -26.20 -9.81
N PRO A 682 -34.54 -25.40 -10.89
CA PRO A 682 -33.70 -24.20 -11.05
C PRO A 682 -34.28 -22.95 -10.36
N GLN A 683 -35.04 -23.09 -9.27
CA GLN A 683 -35.60 -21.97 -8.49
C GLN A 683 -35.71 -22.38 -7.00
N GLY A 684 -34.81 -21.87 -6.16
CA GLY A 684 -34.75 -22.13 -4.72
C GLY A 684 -33.34 -22.48 -4.22
N GLU A 685 -32.94 -21.92 -3.08
CA GLU A 685 -31.59 -21.99 -2.51
C GLU A 685 -31.18 -23.41 -2.04
N CYS A 686 -29.90 -23.77 -2.20
CA CYS A 686 -29.37 -25.08 -1.81
C CYS A 686 -29.03 -25.15 -0.30
N ASN A 687 -30.03 -25.38 0.55
CA ASN A 687 -29.87 -25.43 2.01
C ASN A 687 -29.22 -26.71 2.59
N PHE A 688 -28.65 -27.60 1.76
CA PHE A 688 -28.10 -28.91 2.19
C PHE A 688 -27.06 -28.82 3.32
N PHE A 689 -26.22 -27.78 3.35
CA PHE A 689 -25.24 -27.57 4.41
C PHE A 689 -25.89 -27.08 5.72
N SER A 690 -26.88 -26.19 5.63
CA SER A 690 -27.72 -25.77 6.77
C SER A 690 -28.40 -26.98 7.41
N ASP A 691 -28.98 -27.86 6.60
CA ASP A 691 -29.68 -29.05 7.07
C ASP A 691 -28.73 -30.09 7.72
N CYS A 692 -27.49 -30.26 7.21
CA CYS A 692 -26.49 -31.10 7.87
C CYS A 692 -26.02 -30.50 9.21
N LEU A 693 -25.79 -29.17 9.30
CA LEU A 693 -25.43 -28.49 10.54
C LEU A 693 -26.56 -28.54 11.59
N GLN A 694 -27.79 -28.18 11.22
CA GLN A 694 -28.94 -28.15 12.12
C GLN A 694 -29.35 -29.54 12.61
N ALA A 695 -29.04 -30.61 11.85
CA ALA A 695 -29.22 -31.99 12.28
C ALA A 695 -28.08 -32.54 13.15
N LYS A 696 -26.85 -32.01 13.04
CA LYS A 696 -25.68 -32.42 13.85
C LYS A 696 -25.62 -31.64 15.18
N TYR A 697 -25.96 -30.36 15.15
CA TYR A 697 -25.99 -29.45 16.29
C TYR A 697 -27.42 -28.98 16.51
N SER A 698 -28.15 -29.64 17.41
CA SER A 698 -29.58 -29.36 17.64
C SER A 698 -29.83 -28.04 18.37
N SER A 699 -28.79 -27.40 18.92
CA SER A 699 -28.86 -26.08 19.52
C SER A 699 -27.63 -25.22 19.18
N CYS A 700 -27.82 -23.89 19.18
CA CYS A 700 -26.75 -22.92 18.86
C CYS A 700 -25.56 -22.94 19.82
N GLY A 701 -25.69 -23.56 21.01
CA GLY A 701 -24.61 -23.67 21.99
C GLY A 701 -23.61 -24.78 21.69
N ASP A 702 -23.93 -25.69 20.77
CA ASP A 702 -23.15 -26.90 20.51
C ASP A 702 -22.14 -26.75 19.35
N LEU A 703 -22.12 -25.59 18.68
CA LEU A 703 -21.25 -25.27 17.54
C LEU A 703 -19.77 -25.10 17.98
N PRO A 704 -18.81 -25.90 17.46
CA PRO A 704 -17.40 -25.79 17.84
C PRO A 704 -16.75 -24.52 17.25
N THR A 705 -16.03 -23.77 18.10
CA THR A 705 -15.33 -22.52 17.72
C THR A 705 -14.29 -22.69 16.61
N SER A 706 -13.75 -23.90 16.42
CA SER A 706 -12.74 -24.21 15.39
C SER A 706 -13.32 -24.32 13.96
N GLN A 707 -14.63 -24.53 13.80
CA GLN A 707 -15.27 -24.50 12.47
C GLN A 707 -15.78 -23.11 12.09
N LEU A 708 -16.01 -22.23 13.06
CA LEU A 708 -16.37 -20.83 12.81
C LEU A 708 -15.23 -20.05 12.15
N THR A 709 -13.98 -20.28 12.56
CA THR A 709 -12.80 -19.55 12.08
C THR A 709 -12.21 -20.06 10.76
N SER A 710 -12.51 -21.29 10.35
CA SER A 710 -11.95 -21.88 9.12
C SER A 710 -12.80 -21.63 7.87
N HIS A 711 -14.07 -21.25 8.01
CA HIS A 711 -15.03 -21.10 6.90
C HIS A 711 -15.79 -19.75 6.92
N CYS A 712 -15.19 -18.71 7.52
CA CYS A 712 -15.84 -17.41 7.79
C CYS A 712 -16.63 -16.80 6.62
N GLY A 713 -16.10 -16.86 5.39
CA GLY A 713 -16.69 -16.19 4.22
C GLY A 713 -17.97 -16.84 3.66
N TRP A 714 -18.41 -17.98 4.18
CA TRP A 714 -19.62 -18.71 3.72
C TRP A 714 -20.70 -18.86 4.79
N LEU A 715 -20.42 -18.42 6.03
CA LEU A 715 -21.34 -18.52 7.17
C LEU A 715 -22.32 -17.34 7.25
N THR A 716 -21.95 -16.19 6.70
CA THR A 716 -22.76 -14.94 6.71
C THR A 716 -24.00 -15.00 5.83
N ASP A 717 -24.03 -15.89 4.83
CA ASP A 717 -25.16 -16.05 3.90
C ASP A 717 -26.08 -17.23 4.30
N ASN A 718 -26.01 -17.69 5.55
CA ASN A 718 -26.59 -18.96 5.97
C ASN A 718 -27.69 -18.80 7.02
N LEU A 719 -28.93 -19.14 6.62
CA LEU A 719 -30.15 -19.03 7.44
C LEU A 719 -30.04 -19.63 8.85
N TYR A 720 -29.23 -20.68 9.07
CA TYR A 720 -29.02 -21.23 10.42
C TYR A 720 -28.13 -20.35 11.30
N PHE A 721 -27.10 -19.71 10.72
CA PHE A 721 -26.18 -18.81 11.40
C PHE A 721 -26.90 -17.54 11.86
N ASP A 722 -27.70 -16.91 10.99
CA ASP A 722 -28.51 -15.74 11.32
C ASP A 722 -29.50 -16.00 12.47
N ASN A 723 -30.16 -17.16 12.44
CA ASN A 723 -31.06 -17.58 13.52
C ASN A 723 -30.33 -17.78 14.86
N CYS A 724 -29.07 -18.23 14.84
CA CYS A 724 -28.25 -18.35 16.05
C CYS A 724 -27.69 -16.99 16.52
N LEU A 725 -27.30 -16.10 15.61
CA LEU A 725 -26.87 -14.74 15.92
C LEU A 725 -28.01 -13.92 16.55
N SER A 726 -29.20 -13.97 15.96
CA SER A 726 -30.41 -13.32 16.50
C SER A 726 -30.73 -13.81 17.91
N ARG A 727 -30.67 -15.12 18.16
CA ARG A 727 -30.89 -15.69 19.51
C ARG A 727 -29.79 -15.30 20.50
N ALA A 728 -28.53 -15.21 20.06
CA ALA A 728 -27.41 -14.82 20.92
C ALA A 728 -27.52 -13.34 21.37
N LEU A 729 -28.00 -12.48 20.48
CA LEU A 729 -28.31 -11.07 20.74
C LEU A 729 -29.49 -10.95 21.73
N ASP A 730 -30.61 -11.62 21.46
CA ASP A 730 -31.79 -11.63 22.33
C ASP A 730 -31.48 -12.14 23.76
N GLN A 731 -30.64 -13.17 23.88
CA GLN A 731 -30.26 -13.76 25.16
C GLN A 731 -29.09 -13.06 25.85
N ARG A 732 -28.46 -12.06 25.20
CA ARG A 732 -27.22 -11.38 25.67
C ARG A 732 -26.15 -12.38 26.15
N ASN A 733 -25.74 -13.31 25.29
CA ASN A 733 -24.80 -14.38 25.67
C ASN A 733 -23.37 -14.08 25.15
N PRO A 734 -22.48 -13.43 25.95
CA PRO A 734 -21.23 -12.85 25.44
C PRO A 734 -20.21 -13.83 24.85
N PRO A 735 -20.01 -15.07 25.36
CA PRO A 735 -19.11 -16.04 24.73
C PRO A 735 -19.55 -16.44 23.31
N LEU A 736 -20.87 -16.60 23.10
CA LEU A 736 -21.42 -16.94 21.78
C LEU A 736 -21.28 -15.75 20.82
N LEU A 737 -21.61 -14.54 21.29
CA LEU A 737 -21.47 -13.30 20.51
C LEU A 737 -20.02 -13.04 20.10
N SER A 738 -19.05 -13.23 21.01
CA SER A 738 -17.61 -13.10 20.72
C SER A 738 -17.16 -14.06 19.61
N SER A 739 -17.60 -15.32 19.71
CA SER A 739 -17.25 -16.37 18.72
C SER A 739 -17.85 -16.10 17.34
N LEU A 740 -19.06 -15.52 17.28
CA LEU A 740 -19.73 -15.16 16.03
C LEU A 740 -19.17 -13.86 15.41
N PHE A 741 -18.82 -12.85 16.23
CA PHE A 741 -18.23 -11.59 15.76
C PHE A 741 -16.86 -11.79 15.10
N CYS A 742 -16.06 -12.72 15.61
CA CYS A 742 -14.75 -13.05 15.06
C CYS A 742 -14.84 -13.61 13.62
N ALA A 743 -15.96 -14.27 13.26
CA ALA A 743 -16.18 -14.77 11.91
C ALA A 743 -16.60 -13.64 10.93
N ILE A 744 -17.44 -12.69 11.36
CA ILE A 744 -17.95 -11.60 10.52
C ILE A 744 -16.82 -10.69 10.04
N LEU A 745 -15.90 -10.31 10.94
CA LEU A 745 -14.76 -9.42 10.63
C LEU A 745 -13.73 -10.00 9.65
N GLY A 746 -13.80 -11.30 9.34
CA GLY A 746 -12.93 -11.97 8.36
C GLY A 746 -13.45 -11.97 6.91
N SER A 747 -14.68 -11.50 6.66
CA SER A 747 -15.32 -11.56 5.34
C SER A 747 -15.25 -10.22 4.60
N ARG A 748 -14.85 -10.24 3.31
CA ARG A 748 -14.70 -9.04 2.47
C ARG A 748 -16.02 -8.56 1.82
N HIS A 749 -17.13 -8.54 2.56
CA HIS A 749 -18.34 -7.85 2.11
C HIS A 749 -19.04 -7.13 3.26
N PHE A 750 -19.05 -5.80 3.18
CA PHE A 750 -19.98 -4.94 3.91
C PHE A 750 -20.97 -4.33 2.92
N SER A 751 -22.25 -4.45 3.24
CA SER A 751 -23.35 -3.64 2.70
C SER A 751 -24.23 -3.18 3.86
#